data_AF-A0AAN7VJS7-F1
#
_entry.id   AF-A0AAN7VJS7-F1
#
_cell.length_a   1.000
_cell.length_b   1.000
_cell.length_c   1.000
_cell.angle_alpha   90.00
_cell.angle_beta   90.00
_cell.angle_gamma   90.00
#
_symmetry.space_group_name_H-M   'P 1'
#
loop_
_entity.id
_entity.type
_entity.pdbx_description
1 polymer ?
#
loop_
_entity_poly.entity_id
_entity_poly.type
_entity_poly.pdbx_seq_one_letter_code
_entity_poly.pdbx_strand_id
1 'polypeptide(L)'
;MQRKEEIFEQKRLELESCLQRMEARLASMVPIGHTADVLEAQLREQKALHAELHQFKGQVEAFQQLMQRIITSRQNEDTGRFKKVVEYVNQHYSRIDACVINRGKLLHSALSSLQNLDRSMDNFLGWLSEAESVLESLETEPESRRGAQQLKELQHDIDCQSSTHGALRSSSMALLGSLTPEDALMLQLRGDEMERRWQALNARTLDLRNRLEHNADYWNSLLLSLRELTEWVIRKDTELGLASCQDDHRAFRQQLEDKRPLVESSLRNARQYVSGETSGELARNLRRELIKLSDKWNALIDRSDQLSTRFEQSVAKLKQLEVNLKESASAVASLERMTLTWSTPRSAAEARDLLSNLRILEQKLPPLQRTLEEARLHAAMLGSLLPSAQAAQLEDCTARCRALQAAIRERREQLQSSSQGELSPGPSSVQPPWERATTPNKVPYYINHSLETTHWDHPHMLELAVCLLQLNEVRFSAYRTALKLRAIQKKLCLDLVNLSAVSEAFDIHGLRGQNDKLLDIADMVLVLRAIYSGALTQNPSLIDLPLCVDLALNWLLNVYDSQRTGQIRVLSFKVGLTILTRGHLEDKYRYAFRLIADPQQRADQRKLGLLLHDILQVPRQLGEVAAFGGSNIEPSVRSCLGERDDLEATHFLAWLKQEPQSLVWLPVLHRLAAAESAKHQAKCNSCKQFPIVGLRYRCLKCFNFDMCQVCFFAGRLTKGHKLSHPMHEYCAATTSVEDVRDFTKALRNKFKSKRYFLKHPRMGYLPVRSVLEGDELESPIASPQHSDMHSRLEIYANRLAEVELRAASPEDEHQLIADYCQSLEGAPASPGQLMLVIDEEQRAELQDMICELEAENTALRQEYEQLQRGSVPHPPPAQHDVLAEARLLRQHKGRLEARMQILEDHNRQLEAQLQRLRQLLDEPPTATLQTRSVTASQLNQDTPGRVSQPPPPTDHR
;
A
#
# COMPACT_ATOMS: atom_id res chain seq x y z
N MET A 1 54.30 -65.05 -108.89
CA MET A 1 53.51 -63.81 -108.97
C MET A 1 52.05 -64.09 -109.29
N GLN A 2 51.73 -64.85 -110.35
CA GLN A 2 50.36 -65.35 -110.65
C GLN A 2 49.68 -65.99 -109.43
N ARG A 3 50.37 -66.87 -108.71
CA ARG A 3 49.85 -67.49 -107.46
C ARG A 3 49.42 -66.48 -106.38
N LYS A 4 50.05 -65.30 -106.29
CA LYS A 4 49.68 -64.25 -105.31
C LYS A 4 48.46 -63.46 -105.77
N GLU A 5 48.31 -63.24 -107.08
CA GLU A 5 47.12 -62.60 -107.67
C GLU A 5 45.90 -63.53 -107.63
N GLU A 6 46.08 -64.82 -107.85
CA GLU A 6 45.03 -65.84 -107.67
C GLU A 6 44.55 -65.89 -106.21
N ILE A 7 45.47 -65.90 -105.25
CA ILE A 7 45.12 -65.84 -103.81
C ILE A 7 44.42 -64.51 -103.48
N PHE A 8 44.80 -63.40 -104.13
CA PHE A 8 44.15 -62.10 -103.93
C PHE A 8 42.72 -62.10 -104.48
N GLU A 9 42.50 -62.57 -105.71
CA GLU A 9 41.15 -62.66 -106.29
C GLU A 9 40.26 -63.65 -105.54
N GLN A 10 40.81 -64.79 -105.11
CA GLN A 10 40.08 -65.74 -104.28
C GLN A 10 39.67 -65.12 -102.93
N LYS A 11 40.60 -64.44 -102.25
CA LYS A 11 40.31 -63.77 -100.97
C LYS A 11 39.34 -62.60 -101.14
N ARG A 12 39.39 -61.89 -102.27
CA ARG A 12 38.42 -60.84 -102.63
C ARG A 12 37.01 -61.41 -102.73
N LEU A 13 36.82 -62.48 -103.51
CA LEU A 13 35.51 -63.12 -103.70
C LEU A 13 34.95 -63.68 -102.38
N GLU A 14 35.81 -64.25 -101.54
CA GLU A 14 35.42 -64.71 -100.19
C GLU A 14 34.93 -63.55 -99.31
N LEU A 15 35.66 -62.43 -99.28
CA LEU A 15 35.29 -61.25 -98.50
C LEU A 15 34.03 -60.57 -99.05
N GLU A 16 33.92 -60.40 -100.36
CA GLU A 16 32.73 -59.84 -101.02
C GLU A 16 31.48 -60.69 -100.75
N SER A 17 31.58 -62.02 -100.88
CA SER A 17 30.47 -62.94 -100.55
C SER A 17 30.07 -62.84 -99.08
N CYS A 18 31.04 -62.69 -98.19
CA CYS A 18 30.78 -62.54 -96.76
C CYS A 18 30.12 -61.19 -96.43
N LEU A 19 30.63 -60.08 -96.98
CA LEU A 19 30.07 -58.75 -96.77
C LEU A 19 28.65 -58.64 -97.33
N GLN A 20 28.39 -59.21 -98.51
CA GLN A 20 27.03 -59.30 -99.08
C GLN A 20 26.07 -60.09 -98.18
N ARG A 21 26.53 -61.17 -97.56
CA ARG A 21 25.72 -61.95 -96.60
C ARG A 21 25.38 -61.14 -95.35
N MET A 22 26.36 -60.40 -94.81
CA MET A 22 26.17 -59.53 -93.65
C MET A 22 25.23 -58.37 -93.97
N GLU A 23 25.35 -57.77 -95.16
CA GLU A 23 24.46 -56.72 -95.66
C GLU A 23 23.03 -57.23 -95.86
N ALA A 24 22.85 -58.41 -96.46
CA ALA A 24 21.54 -59.04 -96.61
C ALA A 24 20.89 -59.34 -95.26
N ARG A 25 21.67 -59.85 -94.29
CA ARG A 25 21.19 -60.09 -92.92
C ARG A 25 20.77 -58.79 -92.25
N LEU A 26 21.56 -57.73 -92.35
CA LEU A 26 21.23 -56.41 -91.81
C LEU A 26 19.97 -55.81 -92.46
N ALA A 27 19.79 -55.98 -93.78
CA ALA A 27 18.60 -55.54 -94.50
C ALA A 27 17.34 -56.34 -94.14
N SER A 28 17.48 -57.62 -93.79
CA SER A 28 16.37 -58.47 -93.33
C SER A 28 15.97 -58.25 -91.86
N MET A 29 16.75 -57.49 -91.10
CA MET A 29 16.44 -57.22 -89.70
C MET A 29 15.19 -56.35 -89.57
N VAL A 30 14.29 -56.76 -88.67
CA VAL A 30 13.05 -56.07 -88.34
C VAL A 30 13.36 -54.67 -87.76
N PRO A 31 12.48 -53.66 -87.95
CA PRO A 31 12.58 -52.39 -87.22
C PRO A 31 12.76 -52.57 -85.71
N ILE A 32 13.34 -51.57 -85.06
CA ILE A 32 13.58 -51.58 -83.62
C ILE A 32 12.25 -51.79 -82.91
N GLY A 33 12.17 -52.83 -82.07
CA GLY A 33 10.98 -53.14 -81.30
C GLY A 33 10.70 -52.10 -80.22
N HIS A 34 9.53 -52.20 -79.61
CA HIS A 34 9.07 -51.23 -78.61
C HIS A 34 8.76 -51.87 -77.25
N THR A 35 8.86 -53.20 -77.13
CA THR A 35 8.68 -53.97 -75.89
C THR A 35 10.02 -54.48 -75.36
N ALA A 36 10.12 -54.70 -74.05
CA ALA A 36 11.36 -55.10 -73.39
C ALA A 36 11.92 -56.43 -73.93
N ASP A 37 11.06 -57.43 -74.07
CA ASP A 37 11.39 -58.78 -74.56
C ASP A 37 11.89 -58.76 -76.02
N VAL A 38 11.24 -57.97 -76.89
CA VAL A 38 11.63 -57.81 -78.29
C VAL A 38 12.93 -57.03 -78.41
N LEU A 39 13.09 -55.94 -77.65
CA LEU A 39 14.33 -55.15 -77.62
C LEU A 39 15.52 -55.97 -77.11
N GLU A 40 15.33 -56.79 -76.07
CA GLU A 40 16.36 -57.69 -75.55
C GLU A 40 16.72 -58.80 -76.55
N ALA A 41 15.74 -59.35 -77.26
CA ALA A 41 15.97 -60.33 -78.33
C ALA A 41 16.73 -59.71 -79.51
N GLN A 42 16.30 -58.55 -80.00
CA GLN A 42 16.96 -57.83 -81.08
C GLN A 42 18.37 -57.36 -80.70
N LEU A 43 18.58 -56.94 -79.45
CA LEU A 43 19.92 -56.57 -78.95
C LEU A 43 20.85 -57.78 -78.87
N ARG A 44 20.35 -58.96 -78.47
CA ARG A 44 21.13 -60.22 -78.52
C ARG A 44 21.51 -60.60 -79.95
N GLU A 45 20.57 -60.53 -80.88
CA GLU A 45 20.82 -60.80 -82.30
C GLU A 45 21.83 -59.80 -82.89
N GLN A 46 21.69 -58.52 -82.56
CA GLN A 46 22.61 -57.47 -83.00
C GLN A 46 24.03 -57.65 -82.46
N LYS A 47 24.16 -58.04 -81.18
CA LYS A 47 25.46 -58.37 -80.58
C LYS A 47 26.12 -59.56 -81.27
N ALA A 48 25.35 -60.58 -81.63
CA ALA A 48 25.84 -61.72 -82.40
C ALA A 48 26.32 -61.29 -83.80
N LEU A 49 25.54 -60.49 -84.52
CA LEU A 49 25.94 -59.95 -85.83
C LEU A 49 27.21 -59.09 -85.75
N HIS A 50 27.32 -58.24 -84.74
CA HIS A 50 28.52 -57.41 -84.53
C HIS A 50 29.75 -58.26 -84.21
N ALA A 51 29.59 -59.30 -83.38
CA ALA A 51 30.67 -60.23 -83.07
C ALA A 51 31.15 -61.00 -84.31
N GLU A 52 30.22 -61.48 -85.14
CA GLU A 52 30.55 -62.11 -86.43
C GLU A 52 31.29 -61.15 -87.36
N LEU A 53 30.79 -59.92 -87.55
CA LEU A 53 31.43 -58.90 -88.39
C LEU A 53 32.85 -58.57 -87.90
N HIS A 54 33.02 -58.42 -86.58
CA HIS A 54 34.32 -58.13 -85.97
C HIS A 54 35.34 -59.26 -86.18
N GLN A 55 34.92 -60.52 -86.23
CA GLN A 55 35.81 -61.65 -86.57
C GLN A 55 36.36 -61.53 -88.01
N PHE A 56 35.61 -60.94 -88.94
CA PHE A 56 36.08 -60.71 -90.31
C PHE A 56 37.07 -59.55 -90.44
N LYS A 57 37.14 -58.64 -89.47
CA LYS A 57 38.08 -57.51 -89.46
C LYS A 57 39.52 -57.94 -89.71
N GLY A 58 39.98 -58.99 -89.03
CA GLY A 58 41.33 -59.54 -89.21
C GLY A 58 41.56 -60.09 -90.63
N GLN A 59 40.52 -60.60 -91.30
CA GLN A 59 40.62 -61.07 -92.68
C GLN A 59 40.67 -59.90 -93.69
N VAL A 60 39.96 -58.81 -93.41
CA VAL A 60 40.01 -57.56 -94.18
C VAL A 60 41.39 -56.90 -94.06
N GLU A 61 41.94 -56.85 -92.84
CA GLU A 61 43.31 -56.38 -92.58
C GLU A 61 44.35 -57.27 -93.27
N ALA A 62 44.19 -58.60 -93.23
CA ALA A 62 45.05 -59.54 -93.93
C ALA A 62 44.97 -59.36 -95.46
N PHE A 63 43.80 -59.05 -96.01
CA PHE A 63 43.61 -58.74 -97.43
C PHE A 63 44.32 -57.43 -97.83
N GLN A 64 44.28 -56.42 -96.96
CA GLN A 64 45.06 -55.19 -97.13
C GLN A 64 46.57 -55.46 -97.08
N GLN A 65 47.05 -56.32 -96.18
CA GLN A 65 48.46 -56.74 -96.15
C GLN A 65 48.87 -57.52 -97.40
N LEU A 66 47.98 -58.37 -97.94
CA LEU A 66 48.21 -59.10 -99.19
C LEU A 66 48.38 -58.15 -100.37
N MET A 67 47.54 -57.11 -100.47
CA MET A 67 47.69 -56.03 -101.46
C MET A 67 49.03 -55.31 -101.30
N GLN A 68 49.40 -54.93 -100.07
CA GLN A 68 50.68 -54.26 -99.82
C GLN A 68 51.85 -55.13 -100.31
N ARG A 69 51.85 -56.43 -100.02
CA ARG A 69 52.87 -57.39 -100.50
C ARG A 69 52.91 -57.51 -102.03
N ILE A 70 51.77 -57.38 -102.71
CA ILE A 70 51.69 -57.39 -104.19
C ILE A 70 52.29 -56.10 -104.76
N ILE A 71 51.97 -54.94 -104.17
CA ILE A 71 52.52 -53.63 -104.56
C ILE A 71 54.04 -53.60 -104.39
N THR A 72 54.56 -54.05 -103.23
CA THR A 72 56.02 -54.04 -102.99
C THR A 72 56.78 -54.91 -103.98
N SER A 73 56.15 -55.97 -104.49
CA SER A 73 56.75 -56.89 -105.47
C SER A 73 56.67 -56.41 -106.93
N ARG A 74 55.97 -55.31 -107.22
CA ARG A 74 55.89 -54.70 -108.56
C ARG A 74 56.47 -53.29 -108.56
N GLN A 75 57.79 -53.18 -108.70
CA GLN A 75 58.44 -51.89 -108.93
C GLN A 75 58.36 -51.58 -110.43
N ASN A 76 57.45 -50.68 -110.83
CA ASN A 76 57.21 -50.12 -112.19
C ASN A 76 55.99 -50.63 -113.01
N GLU A 77 54.91 -51.11 -112.39
CA GLU A 77 53.63 -51.34 -113.07
C GLU A 77 52.46 -50.60 -112.40
N ASP A 78 51.37 -50.35 -113.14
CA ASP A 78 50.14 -49.75 -112.60
C ASP A 78 49.44 -50.70 -111.61
N THR A 79 49.63 -50.41 -110.32
CA THR A 79 49.04 -51.14 -109.20
C THR A 79 47.72 -50.54 -108.72
N GLY A 80 47.20 -49.51 -109.39
CA GLY A 80 46.00 -48.77 -109.00
C GLY A 80 44.74 -49.65 -108.90
N ARG A 81 44.64 -50.71 -109.71
CA ARG A 81 43.50 -51.66 -109.68
C ARG A 81 43.36 -52.37 -108.33
N PHE A 82 44.48 -52.80 -107.73
CA PHE A 82 44.48 -53.54 -106.47
C PHE A 82 44.13 -52.64 -105.29
N LYS A 83 44.61 -51.38 -105.32
CA LYS A 83 44.25 -50.37 -104.31
C LYS A 83 42.75 -50.06 -104.33
N LYS A 84 42.17 -49.81 -105.50
CA LYS A 84 40.73 -49.53 -105.66
C LYS A 84 39.86 -50.68 -105.14
N VAL A 85 40.26 -51.93 -105.37
CA VAL A 85 39.54 -53.12 -104.90
C VAL A 85 39.59 -53.25 -103.37
N VAL A 86 40.77 -53.10 -102.75
CA VAL A 86 40.87 -53.12 -101.28
C VAL A 86 40.14 -51.95 -100.65
N GLU A 87 40.23 -50.74 -101.24
CA GLU A 87 39.48 -49.57 -100.80
C GLU A 87 37.97 -49.81 -100.86
N TYR A 88 37.47 -50.44 -101.92
CA TYR A 88 36.06 -50.82 -102.05
C TYR A 88 35.63 -51.79 -100.92
N VAL A 89 36.38 -52.86 -100.70
CA VAL A 89 36.08 -53.85 -99.63
C VAL A 89 36.16 -53.20 -98.24
N ASN A 90 37.16 -52.35 -97.99
CA ASN A 90 37.31 -51.60 -96.74
C ASN A 90 36.16 -50.61 -96.51
N GLN A 91 35.75 -49.86 -97.53
CA GLN A 91 34.61 -48.95 -97.44
C GLN A 91 33.30 -49.70 -97.26
N HIS A 92 33.12 -50.86 -97.89
CA HIS A 92 31.94 -51.70 -97.72
C HIS A 92 31.86 -52.29 -96.31
N TYR A 93 32.96 -52.84 -95.80
CA TYR A 93 33.08 -53.28 -94.41
C TYR A 93 32.77 -52.14 -93.43
N SER A 94 33.41 -50.98 -93.61
CA SER A 94 33.24 -49.83 -92.69
C SER A 94 31.82 -49.29 -92.68
N ARG A 95 31.12 -49.30 -93.83
CA ARG A 95 29.69 -48.94 -93.91
C ARG A 95 28.81 -49.92 -93.14
N ILE A 96 29.01 -51.22 -93.34
CA ILE A 96 28.25 -52.25 -92.62
C ILE A 96 28.52 -52.17 -91.11
N ASP A 97 29.79 -51.99 -90.71
CA ASP A 97 30.19 -51.83 -89.31
C ASP A 97 29.55 -50.60 -88.67
N ALA A 98 29.57 -49.45 -89.35
CA ALA A 98 28.89 -48.24 -88.89
C ALA A 98 27.37 -48.44 -88.73
N CYS A 99 26.71 -49.11 -89.69
CA CYS A 99 25.28 -49.39 -89.60
C CYS A 99 24.94 -50.37 -88.46
N VAL A 100 25.76 -51.40 -88.24
CA VAL A 100 25.61 -52.35 -87.14
C VAL A 100 25.82 -51.65 -85.79
N ILE A 101 26.85 -50.83 -85.66
CA ILE A 101 27.09 -50.04 -84.44
C ILE A 101 25.93 -49.06 -84.19
N ASN A 102 25.47 -48.35 -85.22
CA ASN A 102 24.38 -47.39 -85.10
C ASN A 102 23.06 -48.05 -84.67
N ARG A 103 22.69 -49.17 -85.30
CA ARG A 103 21.51 -49.96 -84.90
C ARG A 103 21.65 -50.47 -83.45
N GLY A 104 22.84 -50.91 -83.03
CA GLY A 104 23.10 -51.30 -81.64
C GLY A 104 22.91 -50.16 -80.64
N LYS A 105 23.37 -48.94 -80.99
CA LYS A 105 23.14 -47.74 -80.16
C LYS A 105 21.67 -47.39 -80.04
N LEU A 106 20.92 -47.45 -81.15
CA LEU A 106 19.48 -47.17 -81.15
C LEU A 106 18.69 -48.21 -80.33
N LEU A 107 19.02 -49.51 -80.46
CA LEU A 107 18.40 -50.59 -79.66
C LEU A 107 18.68 -50.41 -78.16
N HIS A 108 19.92 -50.09 -77.79
CA HIS A 108 20.29 -49.85 -76.40
C HIS A 108 19.62 -48.60 -75.84
N SER A 109 19.54 -47.52 -76.63
CA SER A 109 18.84 -46.28 -76.24
C SER A 109 17.35 -46.53 -76.04
N ALA A 110 16.70 -47.29 -76.94
CA ALA A 110 15.28 -47.62 -76.81
C ALA A 110 15.00 -48.46 -75.55
N LEU A 111 15.81 -49.49 -75.31
CA LEU A 111 15.69 -50.34 -74.11
C LEU A 111 15.94 -49.54 -72.82
N SER A 112 16.96 -48.69 -72.80
CA SER A 112 17.24 -47.82 -71.65
C SER A 112 16.10 -46.82 -71.40
N SER A 113 15.52 -46.23 -72.44
CA SER A 113 14.38 -45.31 -72.30
C SER A 113 13.14 -46.00 -71.73
N LEU A 114 12.84 -47.23 -72.19
CA LEU A 114 11.72 -48.03 -71.67
C LEU A 114 11.93 -48.38 -70.19
N GLN A 115 13.11 -48.90 -69.83
CA GLN A 115 13.45 -49.22 -68.44
C GLN A 115 13.42 -47.98 -67.53
N ASN A 116 13.87 -46.83 -68.05
CA ASN A 116 13.81 -45.57 -67.31
C ASN A 116 12.36 -45.10 -67.12
N LEU A 117 11.48 -45.30 -68.11
CA LEU A 117 10.06 -44.98 -67.99
C LEU A 117 9.40 -45.86 -66.92
N ASP A 118 9.57 -47.18 -66.99
CA ASP A 118 8.99 -48.11 -66.02
C ASP A 118 9.45 -47.80 -64.61
N ARG A 119 10.77 -47.62 -64.40
CA ARG A 119 11.32 -47.26 -63.10
C ARG A 119 10.81 -45.91 -62.59
N SER A 120 10.71 -44.91 -63.47
CA SER A 120 10.23 -43.58 -63.08
C SER A 120 8.74 -43.62 -62.74
N MET A 121 7.96 -44.41 -63.45
CA MET A 121 6.54 -44.62 -63.19
C MET A 121 6.30 -45.40 -61.89
N ASP A 122 7.09 -46.43 -61.61
CA ASP A 122 7.07 -47.16 -60.33
C ASP A 122 7.38 -46.24 -59.15
N ASN A 123 8.47 -45.47 -59.25
CA ASN A 123 8.86 -44.52 -58.22
C ASN A 123 7.77 -43.47 -57.96
N PHE A 124 7.15 -42.95 -59.02
CA PHE A 124 6.08 -41.96 -58.91
C PHE A 124 4.80 -42.55 -58.31
N LEU A 125 4.42 -43.76 -58.70
CA LEU A 125 3.26 -44.46 -58.10
C LEU A 125 3.49 -44.82 -56.62
N GLY A 126 4.73 -45.18 -56.25
CA GLY A 126 5.12 -45.38 -54.87
C GLY A 126 4.99 -44.09 -54.04
N TRP A 127 5.53 -42.99 -54.56
CA TRP A 127 5.36 -41.66 -53.94
C TRP A 127 3.88 -41.26 -53.84
N LEU A 128 3.07 -41.48 -54.89
CA LEU A 128 1.63 -41.21 -54.86
C LEU A 128 0.92 -41.96 -53.73
N SER A 129 1.27 -43.22 -53.50
CA SER A 129 0.71 -44.02 -52.39
C SER A 129 1.10 -43.46 -51.02
N GLU A 130 2.35 -43.01 -50.85
CA GLU A 130 2.79 -42.36 -49.61
C GLU A 130 2.04 -41.04 -49.38
N ALA A 131 1.93 -40.21 -50.42
CA ALA A 131 1.23 -38.93 -50.40
C ALA A 131 -0.27 -39.09 -50.07
N GLU A 132 -0.95 -40.08 -50.68
CA GLU A 132 -2.34 -40.42 -50.38
C GLU A 132 -2.53 -40.89 -48.93
N SER A 133 -1.61 -41.69 -48.39
CA SER A 133 -1.64 -42.13 -47.00
C SER A 133 -1.48 -40.98 -46.00
N VAL A 134 -0.56 -40.05 -46.29
CA VAL A 134 -0.40 -38.82 -45.50
C VAL A 134 -1.71 -38.02 -45.53
N LEU A 135 -2.32 -37.86 -46.70
CA LEU A 135 -3.59 -37.14 -46.82
C LEU A 135 -4.73 -37.81 -46.02
N GLU A 136 -4.89 -39.13 -46.06
CA GLU A 136 -5.91 -39.84 -45.27
C GLU A 136 -5.72 -39.65 -43.76
N SER A 137 -4.47 -39.63 -43.29
CA SER A 137 -4.17 -39.32 -41.89
C SER A 137 -4.55 -37.88 -41.51
N LEU A 138 -4.42 -36.94 -42.45
CA LEU A 138 -4.79 -35.53 -42.23
C LEU A 138 -6.30 -35.30 -42.29
N GLU A 139 -7.03 -36.07 -43.11
CA GLU A 139 -8.49 -36.00 -43.18
C GLU A 139 -9.18 -36.54 -41.93
N THR A 140 -8.53 -37.47 -41.21
CA THR A 140 -9.03 -38.04 -39.95
C THR A 140 -8.74 -37.16 -38.73
N GLU A 141 -7.63 -36.42 -38.70
CA GLU A 141 -7.29 -35.45 -37.64
C GLU A 141 -6.93 -34.05 -38.18
N PRO A 142 -7.90 -33.28 -38.70
CA PRO A 142 -7.63 -32.00 -39.37
C PRO A 142 -7.18 -30.86 -38.42
N GLU A 143 -7.46 -30.96 -37.12
CA GLU A 143 -7.32 -29.83 -36.16
C GLU A 143 -5.99 -29.77 -35.41
N SER A 144 -5.06 -30.71 -35.65
CA SER A 144 -3.76 -30.71 -35.00
C SER A 144 -2.82 -29.68 -35.61
N ARG A 145 -2.06 -28.95 -34.76
CA ARG A 145 -1.03 -27.98 -35.20
C ARG A 145 0.02 -28.60 -36.14
N ARG A 146 0.23 -29.91 -36.04
CA ARG A 146 1.08 -30.68 -36.97
C ARG A 146 0.42 -30.87 -38.34
N GLY A 147 -0.89 -31.01 -38.39
CA GLY A 147 -1.64 -31.27 -39.62
C GLY A 147 -1.57 -30.14 -40.64
N ALA A 148 -1.66 -28.89 -40.20
CA ALA A 148 -1.52 -27.73 -41.10
C ALA A 148 -0.10 -27.59 -41.68
N GLN A 149 0.92 -28.01 -40.93
CA GLN A 149 2.31 -27.98 -41.37
C GLN A 149 2.59 -29.14 -42.35
N GLN A 150 2.12 -30.34 -42.01
CA GLN A 150 2.19 -31.51 -42.89
C GLN A 150 1.42 -31.30 -44.20
N LEU A 151 0.29 -30.59 -44.19
CA LEU A 151 -0.44 -30.24 -45.42
C LEU A 151 0.36 -29.27 -46.32
N LYS A 152 1.16 -28.37 -45.74
CA LYS A 152 2.05 -27.49 -46.51
C LYS A 152 3.23 -28.25 -47.10
N GLU A 153 3.81 -29.17 -46.33
CA GLU A 153 4.88 -30.06 -46.78
C GLU A 153 4.37 -30.95 -47.93
N LEU A 154 3.21 -31.58 -47.77
CA LEU A 154 2.55 -32.38 -48.82
C LEU A 154 2.24 -31.55 -50.08
N GLN A 155 1.77 -30.30 -49.92
CA GLN A 155 1.55 -29.43 -51.08
C GLN A 155 2.86 -29.11 -51.81
N HIS A 156 3.93 -28.83 -51.06
CA HIS A 156 5.24 -28.59 -51.64
C HIS A 156 5.75 -29.81 -52.41
N ASP A 157 5.55 -31.01 -51.87
CA ASP A 157 5.92 -32.27 -52.51
C ASP A 157 5.11 -32.48 -53.80
N ILE A 158 3.80 -32.22 -53.78
CA ILE A 158 2.94 -32.25 -54.98
C ILE A 158 3.47 -31.26 -56.03
N ASP A 159 3.79 -30.03 -55.64
CA ASP A 159 4.29 -29.02 -56.58
C ASP A 159 5.62 -29.46 -57.22
N CYS A 160 6.52 -30.07 -56.44
CA CYS A 160 7.79 -30.62 -56.94
C CYS A 160 7.56 -31.77 -57.94
N GLN A 161 6.57 -32.63 -57.67
CA GLN A 161 6.27 -33.82 -58.47
C GLN A 161 5.43 -33.54 -59.73
N SER A 162 4.91 -32.32 -59.88
CA SER A 162 4.14 -31.89 -61.06
C SER A 162 4.95 -32.02 -62.36
N SER A 163 6.24 -31.69 -62.30
CA SER A 163 7.14 -31.78 -63.46
C SER A 163 7.43 -33.23 -63.88
N THR A 164 7.63 -34.13 -62.91
CA THR A 164 7.83 -35.57 -63.11
C THR A 164 6.57 -36.24 -63.65
N HIS A 165 5.39 -35.89 -63.12
CA HIS A 165 4.10 -36.34 -63.65
C HIS A 165 3.95 -35.96 -65.13
N GLY A 166 4.21 -34.69 -65.48
CA GLY A 166 4.15 -34.21 -66.86
C GLY A 166 5.12 -34.96 -67.78
N ALA A 167 6.36 -35.16 -67.35
CA ALA A 167 7.37 -35.90 -68.12
C ALA A 167 7.00 -37.37 -68.34
N LEU A 168 6.47 -38.05 -67.31
CA LEU A 168 5.98 -39.42 -67.39
C LEU A 168 4.81 -39.55 -68.35
N ARG A 169 3.84 -38.63 -68.28
CA ARG A 169 2.69 -38.61 -69.18
C ARG A 169 3.12 -38.41 -70.62
N SER A 170 3.99 -37.44 -70.91
CA SER A 170 4.51 -37.22 -72.27
C SER A 170 5.28 -38.43 -72.81
N SER A 171 6.09 -39.07 -71.96
CA SER A 171 6.87 -40.24 -72.34
C SER A 171 5.99 -41.47 -72.59
N SER A 172 4.98 -41.69 -71.75
CA SER A 172 3.96 -42.73 -71.93
C SER A 172 3.20 -42.55 -73.24
N MET A 173 2.71 -41.33 -73.51
CA MET A 173 1.98 -41.01 -74.74
C MET A 173 2.82 -41.18 -76.01
N ALA A 174 4.11 -40.85 -75.96
CA ALA A 174 5.01 -41.00 -77.10
C ALA A 174 5.21 -42.47 -77.50
N LEU A 175 5.12 -43.41 -76.55
CA LEU A 175 5.31 -44.84 -76.81
C LEU A 175 4.04 -45.55 -77.30
N LEU A 176 2.84 -45.07 -76.95
CA LEU A 176 1.57 -45.71 -77.31
C LEU A 176 1.42 -45.97 -78.81
N GLY A 177 1.86 -45.05 -79.67
CA GLY A 177 1.73 -45.18 -81.13
C GLY A 177 2.65 -46.24 -81.76
N SER A 178 3.57 -46.82 -80.98
CA SER A 178 4.60 -47.74 -81.45
C SER A 178 4.47 -49.16 -80.88
N LEU A 179 3.58 -49.36 -79.90
CA LEU A 179 3.38 -50.63 -79.21
C LEU A 179 2.36 -51.52 -79.92
N THR A 180 2.35 -52.80 -79.55
CA THR A 180 1.26 -53.70 -79.95
C THR A 180 -0.06 -53.25 -79.32
N PRO A 181 -1.23 -53.60 -79.88
CA PRO A 181 -2.52 -53.19 -79.31
C PRO A 181 -2.71 -53.60 -77.85
N GLU A 182 -2.21 -54.78 -77.45
CA GLU A 182 -2.31 -55.28 -76.07
C GLU A 182 -1.39 -54.52 -75.11
N ASP A 183 -0.12 -54.29 -75.50
CA ASP A 183 0.85 -53.56 -74.67
C ASP A 183 0.53 -52.06 -74.58
N ALA A 184 0.02 -51.47 -75.68
CA ALA A 184 -0.47 -50.10 -75.71
C ALA A 184 -1.64 -49.92 -74.75
N LEU A 185 -2.58 -50.88 -74.72
CA LEU A 185 -3.71 -50.86 -73.78
C LEU A 185 -3.23 -50.94 -72.33
N MET A 186 -2.26 -51.80 -72.03
CA MET A 186 -1.71 -51.94 -70.67
C MET A 186 -0.99 -50.68 -70.19
N LEU A 187 -0.16 -50.06 -71.05
CA LEU A 187 0.49 -48.80 -70.74
C LEU A 187 -0.52 -47.66 -70.59
N GLN A 188 -1.56 -47.63 -71.44
CA GLN A 188 -2.63 -46.65 -71.37
C GLN A 188 -3.42 -46.77 -70.06
N LEU A 189 -3.86 -47.97 -69.69
CA LEU A 189 -4.57 -48.21 -68.43
C LEU A 189 -3.74 -47.76 -67.21
N ARG A 190 -2.43 -48.03 -67.25
CA ARG A 190 -1.51 -47.63 -66.18
C ARG A 190 -1.30 -46.12 -66.11
N GLY A 191 -1.17 -45.46 -67.26
CA GLY A 191 -1.08 -44.01 -67.36
C GLY A 191 -2.38 -43.30 -66.93
N ASP A 192 -3.54 -43.85 -67.31
CA ASP A 192 -4.86 -43.34 -66.94
C ASP A 192 -5.10 -43.49 -65.43
N GLU A 193 -4.67 -44.61 -64.82
CA GLU A 193 -4.75 -44.79 -63.37
C GLU A 193 -3.83 -43.83 -62.60
N MET A 194 -2.61 -43.61 -63.09
CA MET A 194 -1.70 -42.61 -62.54
C MET A 194 -2.31 -41.19 -62.59
N GLU A 195 -2.87 -40.81 -63.73
CA GLU A 195 -3.52 -39.52 -63.93
C GLU A 195 -4.74 -39.35 -63.01
N ARG A 196 -5.58 -40.38 -62.90
CA ARG A 196 -6.76 -40.38 -62.04
C ARG A 196 -6.38 -40.18 -60.58
N ARG A 197 -5.37 -40.91 -60.09
CA ARG A 197 -4.87 -40.78 -58.71
C ARG A 197 -4.23 -39.41 -58.45
N TRP A 198 -3.42 -38.92 -59.39
CA TRP A 198 -2.83 -37.57 -59.32
C TRP A 198 -3.90 -36.46 -59.23
N GLN A 199 -4.95 -36.53 -60.05
CA GLN A 199 -6.07 -35.58 -60.00
C GLN A 199 -6.83 -35.68 -58.67
N ALA A 200 -7.09 -36.89 -58.19
CA ALA A 200 -7.78 -37.11 -56.92
C ALA A 200 -6.99 -36.54 -55.73
N LEU A 201 -5.67 -36.75 -55.69
CA LEU A 201 -4.78 -36.19 -54.67
C LEU A 201 -4.83 -34.65 -54.66
N ASN A 202 -4.73 -34.02 -55.84
CA ASN A 202 -4.81 -32.56 -55.98
C ASN A 202 -6.18 -32.00 -55.55
N ALA A 203 -7.27 -32.65 -55.93
CA ALA A 203 -8.61 -32.20 -55.59
C ALA A 203 -8.89 -32.29 -54.08
N ARG A 204 -8.53 -33.43 -53.46
CA ARG A 204 -8.74 -33.64 -52.02
C ARG A 204 -7.86 -32.76 -51.15
N THR A 205 -6.60 -32.54 -51.52
CA THR A 205 -5.71 -31.60 -50.80
C THR A 205 -6.23 -30.16 -50.86
N LEU A 206 -6.77 -29.73 -52.00
CA LEU A 206 -7.40 -28.42 -52.14
C LEU A 206 -8.67 -28.28 -51.30
N ASP A 207 -9.55 -29.28 -51.30
CA ASP A 207 -10.76 -29.29 -50.45
C ASP A 207 -10.42 -29.17 -48.97
N LEU A 208 -9.45 -29.97 -48.51
CA LEU A 208 -9.00 -29.95 -47.12
C LEU A 208 -8.43 -28.58 -46.73
N ARG A 209 -7.62 -27.95 -47.61
CA ARG A 209 -7.13 -26.59 -47.40
C ARG A 209 -8.27 -25.59 -47.26
N ASN A 210 -9.20 -25.57 -48.21
CA ASN A 210 -10.30 -24.61 -48.23
C ASN A 210 -11.17 -24.74 -46.96
N ARG A 211 -11.43 -25.97 -46.52
CA ARG A 211 -12.17 -26.23 -45.27
C ARG A 211 -11.45 -25.70 -44.04
N LEU A 212 -10.14 -25.91 -43.94
CA LEU A 212 -9.34 -25.41 -42.82
C LEU A 212 -9.25 -23.88 -42.81
N GLU A 213 -9.09 -23.25 -43.97
CA GLU A 213 -9.07 -21.79 -44.12
C GLU A 213 -10.43 -21.17 -43.76
N HIS A 214 -11.53 -21.71 -44.28
CA HIS A 214 -12.88 -21.23 -43.97
C HIS A 214 -13.20 -21.33 -42.47
N ASN A 215 -12.82 -22.45 -41.83
CA ASN A 215 -12.96 -22.60 -40.39
C ASN A 215 -12.11 -21.56 -39.64
N ALA A 216 -10.86 -21.33 -40.03
CA ALA A 216 -10.01 -20.34 -39.41
C ALA A 216 -10.59 -18.92 -39.53
N ASP A 217 -11.11 -18.54 -40.70
CA ASP A 217 -11.72 -17.23 -40.94
C ASP A 217 -12.97 -17.01 -40.08
N TYR A 218 -13.83 -18.03 -39.96
CA TYR A 218 -15.00 -17.97 -39.09
C TYR A 218 -14.61 -17.70 -37.64
N TRP A 219 -13.63 -18.43 -37.10
CA TRP A 219 -13.18 -18.28 -35.72
C TRP A 219 -12.40 -16.99 -35.47
N ASN A 220 -11.64 -16.51 -36.47
CA ASN A 220 -10.99 -15.20 -36.41
C ASN A 220 -12.02 -14.06 -36.41
N SER A 221 -13.08 -14.17 -37.21
CA SER A 221 -14.22 -13.24 -37.20
C SER A 221 -14.91 -13.22 -35.84
N LEU A 222 -15.14 -14.39 -35.23
CA LEU A 222 -15.68 -14.48 -33.87
C LEU A 222 -14.73 -13.83 -32.84
N LEU A 223 -13.42 -14.04 -32.94
CA LEU A 223 -12.45 -13.42 -32.05
C LEU A 223 -12.48 -11.88 -32.15
N LEU A 224 -12.62 -11.33 -33.36
CA LEU A 224 -12.78 -9.89 -33.57
C LEU A 224 -14.08 -9.38 -32.94
N SER A 225 -15.20 -10.07 -33.17
CA SER A 225 -16.49 -9.75 -32.55
C SER A 225 -16.39 -9.73 -31.01
N LEU A 226 -15.74 -10.73 -30.40
CA LEU A 226 -15.54 -10.75 -28.94
C LEU A 226 -14.73 -9.55 -28.44
N ARG A 227 -13.70 -9.11 -29.17
CA ARG A 227 -12.89 -7.93 -28.81
C ARG A 227 -13.71 -6.64 -28.93
N GLU A 228 -14.45 -6.47 -30.02
CA GLU A 228 -15.32 -5.32 -30.22
C GLU A 228 -16.40 -5.22 -29.14
N LEU A 229 -17.02 -6.35 -28.79
CA LEU A 229 -17.98 -6.41 -27.69
C LEU A 229 -17.32 -6.10 -26.35
N THR A 230 -16.09 -6.59 -26.12
CA THR A 230 -15.35 -6.30 -24.89
C THR A 230 -15.07 -4.81 -24.76
N GLU A 231 -14.62 -4.15 -25.83
CA GLU A 231 -14.44 -2.70 -25.83
C GLU A 231 -15.74 -1.95 -25.64
N TRP A 232 -16.82 -2.40 -26.30
CA TRP A 232 -18.13 -1.80 -26.14
C TRP A 232 -18.60 -1.88 -24.68
N VAL A 233 -18.43 -3.02 -24.01
CA VAL A 233 -18.74 -3.19 -22.58
C VAL A 233 -17.88 -2.27 -21.72
N ILE A 234 -16.59 -2.11 -22.01
CA ILE A 234 -15.71 -1.18 -21.28
C ILE A 234 -16.19 0.27 -21.43
N ARG A 235 -16.55 0.69 -22.65
CA ARG A 235 -17.10 2.03 -22.90
C ARG A 235 -18.41 2.23 -22.14
N LYS A 236 -19.31 1.25 -22.16
CA LYS A 236 -20.57 1.32 -21.43
C LYS A 236 -20.40 1.34 -19.92
N ASP A 237 -19.39 0.65 -19.39
CA ASP A 237 -19.03 0.72 -17.97
C ASP A 237 -18.61 2.14 -17.56
N THR A 238 -17.87 2.85 -18.42
CA THR A 238 -17.53 4.26 -18.18
C THR A 238 -18.74 5.18 -18.29
N GLU A 239 -19.65 4.95 -19.24
CA GLU A 239 -20.89 5.73 -19.38
C GLU A 239 -21.83 5.54 -18.18
N LEU A 240 -21.92 4.32 -17.65
CA LEU A 240 -22.72 4.03 -16.44
C LEU A 240 -22.24 4.84 -15.24
N GLY A 241 -20.93 5.08 -15.12
CA GLY A 241 -20.35 5.94 -14.08
C GLY A 241 -20.75 7.42 -14.18
N LEU A 242 -21.23 7.85 -15.34
CA LEU A 242 -21.69 9.23 -15.59
C LEU A 242 -23.20 9.39 -15.46
N ALA A 243 -23.96 8.31 -15.28
CA ALA A 243 -25.41 8.35 -15.17
C ALA A 243 -25.83 9.14 -13.91
N SER A 244 -26.38 10.33 -14.11
CA SER A 244 -26.68 11.28 -13.04
C SER A 244 -28.12 11.20 -12.55
N CYS A 245 -29.04 10.74 -13.40
CA CYS A 245 -30.45 10.62 -13.08
C CYS A 245 -31.03 9.23 -13.45
N GLN A 246 -32.21 8.93 -12.88
CA GLN A 246 -32.87 7.64 -13.06
C GLN A 246 -33.31 7.39 -14.52
N ASP A 247 -33.66 8.45 -15.25
CA ASP A 247 -34.07 8.35 -16.65
C ASP A 247 -32.90 8.02 -17.57
N ASP A 248 -31.72 8.60 -17.33
CA ASP A 248 -30.47 8.24 -18.02
C ASP A 248 -30.16 6.76 -17.82
N HIS A 249 -30.27 6.28 -16.57
CA HIS A 249 -30.04 4.87 -16.24
C HIS A 249 -31.05 3.92 -16.91
N ARG A 250 -32.33 4.33 -17.03
CA ARG A 250 -33.35 3.57 -17.74
C ARG A 250 -33.02 3.44 -19.23
N ALA A 251 -32.64 4.54 -19.87
CA ALA A 251 -32.21 4.55 -21.27
C ALA A 251 -30.96 3.69 -21.49
N PHE A 252 -30.00 3.75 -20.55
CA PHE A 252 -28.81 2.90 -20.56
C PHE A 252 -29.15 1.40 -20.49
N ARG A 253 -30.05 1.00 -19.58
CA ARG A 253 -30.51 -0.40 -19.47
C ARG A 253 -31.15 -0.90 -20.76
N GLN A 254 -31.94 -0.07 -21.44
CA GLN A 254 -32.53 -0.45 -22.72
C GLN A 254 -31.44 -0.81 -23.74
N GLN A 255 -30.36 -0.03 -23.81
CA GLN A 255 -29.23 -0.32 -24.69
C GLN A 255 -28.50 -1.61 -24.33
N LEU A 256 -28.43 -1.97 -23.04
CA LEU A 256 -27.89 -3.26 -22.61
C LEU A 256 -28.78 -4.42 -23.08
N GLU A 257 -30.10 -4.30 -22.90
CA GLU A 257 -31.05 -5.32 -23.35
C GLU A 257 -31.02 -5.51 -24.87
N ASP A 258 -30.93 -4.42 -25.64
CA ASP A 258 -30.82 -4.47 -27.09
C ASP A 258 -29.52 -5.19 -27.55
N LYS A 259 -28.44 -5.09 -26.78
CA LYS A 259 -27.13 -5.72 -27.09
C LYS A 259 -26.91 -7.10 -26.48
N ARG A 260 -27.66 -7.46 -25.44
CA ARG A 260 -27.63 -8.77 -24.78
C ARG A 260 -27.61 -9.97 -25.74
N PRO A 261 -28.51 -10.10 -26.74
CA PRO A 261 -28.54 -11.30 -27.58
C PRO A 261 -27.25 -11.49 -28.38
N LEU A 262 -26.58 -10.40 -28.78
CA LEU A 262 -25.32 -10.45 -29.52
C LEU A 262 -24.15 -10.89 -28.63
N VAL A 263 -24.11 -10.42 -27.38
CA VAL A 263 -23.09 -10.82 -26.39
C VAL A 263 -23.27 -12.29 -26.04
N GLU A 264 -24.49 -12.73 -25.73
CA GLU A 264 -24.76 -14.10 -25.33
C GLU A 264 -24.54 -15.11 -26.46
N SER A 265 -24.90 -14.78 -27.70
CA SER A 265 -24.62 -15.63 -28.86
C SER A 265 -23.11 -15.75 -29.13
N SER A 266 -22.36 -14.65 -29.07
CA SER A 266 -20.90 -14.66 -29.26
C SER A 266 -20.18 -15.47 -28.18
N LEU A 267 -20.59 -15.31 -26.91
CA LEU A 267 -20.08 -16.11 -25.79
C LEU A 267 -20.42 -17.59 -25.95
N ARG A 268 -21.63 -17.92 -26.41
CA ARG A 268 -22.06 -19.31 -26.63
C ARG A 268 -21.24 -19.98 -27.74
N ASN A 269 -21.09 -19.32 -28.88
CA ASN A 269 -20.32 -19.83 -30.02
C ASN A 269 -18.85 -20.05 -29.63
N ALA A 270 -18.27 -19.13 -28.86
CA ALA A 270 -16.89 -19.26 -28.39
C ALA A 270 -16.72 -20.39 -27.36
N ARG A 271 -17.70 -20.61 -26.46
CA ARG A 271 -17.70 -21.76 -25.54
C ARG A 271 -17.74 -23.09 -26.29
N GLN A 272 -18.57 -23.19 -27.32
CA GLN A 272 -18.69 -24.40 -28.14
C GLN A 272 -17.34 -24.79 -28.76
N TYR A 273 -16.61 -23.84 -29.35
CA TYR A 273 -15.28 -24.09 -29.92
C TYR A 273 -14.24 -24.50 -28.89
N VAL A 274 -14.20 -23.78 -27.76
CA VAL A 274 -13.24 -24.02 -26.67
C VAL A 274 -13.47 -25.35 -25.96
N SER A 275 -14.71 -25.86 -25.99
CA SER A 275 -15.07 -27.15 -25.39
C SER A 275 -14.61 -28.36 -26.20
N GLY A 276 -14.38 -28.22 -27.51
CA GLY A 276 -13.65 -29.23 -28.28
C GLY A 276 -12.19 -29.27 -27.84
N GLU A 277 -11.52 -30.41 -27.97
CA GLU A 277 -10.08 -30.59 -27.68
C GLU A 277 -9.16 -29.84 -28.68
N THR A 278 -9.52 -28.60 -29.00
CA THR A 278 -8.81 -27.72 -29.93
C THR A 278 -7.58 -27.12 -29.24
N SER A 279 -6.40 -27.49 -29.73
CA SER A 279 -5.11 -26.99 -29.23
C SER A 279 -4.51 -25.97 -30.23
N GLY A 280 -4.22 -24.75 -29.77
CA GLY A 280 -3.69 -23.70 -30.66
C GLY A 280 -3.68 -22.29 -30.06
N GLU A 281 -3.06 -21.35 -30.78
CA GLU A 281 -3.02 -19.94 -30.38
C GLU A 281 -4.37 -19.26 -30.49
N LEU A 282 -5.13 -19.56 -31.55
CA LEU A 282 -6.49 -19.07 -31.73
C LEU A 282 -7.42 -19.53 -30.59
N ALA A 283 -7.39 -20.82 -30.24
CA ALA A 283 -8.15 -21.36 -29.11
C ALA A 283 -7.77 -20.70 -27.78
N ARG A 284 -6.48 -20.44 -27.52
CA ARG A 284 -6.03 -19.68 -26.34
C ARG A 284 -6.53 -18.22 -26.36
N ASN A 285 -6.52 -17.57 -27.51
CA ASN A 285 -6.98 -16.20 -27.68
C ASN A 285 -8.50 -16.10 -27.46
N LEU A 286 -9.26 -17.01 -28.07
CA LEU A 286 -10.71 -17.12 -27.87
C LEU A 286 -11.05 -17.42 -26.41
N ARG A 287 -10.34 -18.34 -25.73
CA ARG A 287 -10.51 -18.58 -24.28
C ARG A 287 -10.32 -17.31 -23.45
N ARG A 288 -9.23 -16.56 -23.72
CA ARG A 288 -8.92 -15.33 -23.00
C ARG A 288 -9.98 -14.26 -23.21
N GLU A 289 -10.36 -13.98 -24.45
CA GLU A 289 -11.38 -12.97 -24.74
C GLU A 289 -12.79 -13.41 -24.32
N LEU A 290 -13.11 -14.71 -24.38
CA LEU A 290 -14.36 -15.27 -23.82
C LEU A 290 -14.49 -14.97 -22.33
N ILE A 291 -13.48 -15.32 -21.53
CA ILE A 291 -13.48 -15.11 -20.08
C ILE A 291 -13.58 -13.62 -19.80
N LYS A 292 -12.75 -12.81 -20.47
CA LYS A 292 -12.72 -11.36 -20.29
C LYS A 292 -14.05 -10.67 -20.63
N LEU A 293 -14.69 -11.04 -21.75
CA LEU A 293 -16.00 -10.51 -22.11
C LEU A 293 -17.07 -10.95 -21.11
N SER A 294 -17.08 -12.23 -20.73
CA SER A 294 -18.04 -12.78 -19.75
C SER A 294 -17.95 -12.04 -18.42
N ASP A 295 -16.74 -11.88 -17.88
CA ASP A 295 -16.51 -11.21 -16.59
C ASP A 295 -16.92 -9.74 -16.65
N LYS A 296 -16.53 -9.03 -17.71
CA LYS A 296 -16.86 -7.61 -17.88
C LYS A 296 -18.36 -7.39 -18.10
N TRP A 297 -19.01 -8.25 -18.88
CA TRP A 297 -20.45 -8.18 -19.13
C TRP A 297 -21.26 -8.40 -17.86
N ASN A 298 -20.93 -9.44 -17.08
CA ASN A 298 -21.58 -9.72 -15.81
C ASN A 298 -21.35 -8.57 -14.81
N ALA A 299 -20.11 -8.08 -14.69
CA ALA A 299 -19.81 -6.95 -13.82
C ALA A 299 -20.57 -5.67 -14.21
N LEU A 300 -20.77 -5.42 -15.50
CA LEU A 300 -21.56 -4.28 -15.99
C LEU A 300 -23.03 -4.41 -15.63
N ILE A 301 -23.62 -5.59 -15.79
CA ILE A 301 -25.01 -5.87 -15.38
C ILE A 301 -25.16 -5.68 -13.87
N ASP A 302 -24.27 -6.28 -13.07
CA ASP A 302 -24.32 -6.18 -11.61
C ASP A 302 -24.24 -4.72 -11.14
N ARG A 303 -23.36 -3.91 -11.75
CA ARG A 303 -23.26 -2.48 -11.44
C ARG A 303 -24.50 -1.70 -11.84
N SER A 304 -25.10 -2.00 -13.00
CA SER A 304 -26.36 -1.37 -13.43
C SER A 304 -27.49 -1.71 -12.47
N ASP A 305 -27.58 -2.95 -11.99
CA ASP A 305 -28.59 -3.36 -11.01
C ASP A 305 -28.37 -2.72 -9.63
N GLN A 306 -27.11 -2.64 -9.18
CA GLN A 306 -26.76 -1.89 -7.98
C GLN A 306 -27.12 -0.40 -8.09
N LEU A 307 -26.94 0.21 -9.27
CA LEU A 307 -27.32 1.60 -9.47
C LEU A 307 -28.85 1.79 -9.48
N SER A 308 -29.59 0.87 -10.11
CA SER A 308 -31.07 0.87 -10.08
C SER A 308 -31.61 0.80 -8.65
N THR A 309 -31.09 -0.13 -7.85
CA THR A 309 -31.53 -0.30 -6.45
C THR A 309 -31.17 0.92 -5.60
N ARG A 310 -30.02 1.56 -5.83
CA ARG A 310 -29.67 2.84 -5.19
C ARG A 310 -30.66 3.94 -5.56
N PHE A 311 -31.03 4.10 -6.84
CA PHE A 311 -32.02 5.09 -7.23
C PHE A 311 -33.39 4.84 -6.58
N GLU A 312 -33.86 3.60 -6.55
CA GLU A 312 -35.12 3.23 -5.88
C GLU A 312 -35.09 3.56 -4.38
N GLN A 313 -33.98 3.25 -3.70
CA GLN A 313 -33.78 3.58 -2.29
C GLN A 313 -33.73 5.10 -2.06
N SER A 314 -33.05 5.86 -2.92
CA SER A 314 -32.98 7.33 -2.84
C SER A 314 -34.36 7.96 -3.02
N VAL A 315 -35.15 7.50 -3.98
CA VAL A 315 -36.53 7.98 -4.20
C VAL A 315 -37.42 7.66 -2.98
N ALA A 316 -37.32 6.45 -2.42
CA ALA A 316 -38.09 6.09 -1.23
C ALA A 316 -37.71 6.96 -0.02
N LYS A 317 -36.41 7.19 0.21
CA LYS A 317 -35.91 8.06 1.28
C LYS A 317 -36.33 9.52 1.10
N LEU A 318 -36.32 10.03 -0.13
CA LEU A 318 -36.76 11.40 -0.42
C LEU A 318 -38.25 11.59 -0.12
N LYS A 319 -39.10 10.63 -0.50
CA LYS A 319 -40.52 10.64 -0.11
C LYS A 319 -40.70 10.62 1.41
N GLN A 320 -39.93 9.79 2.11
CA GLN A 320 -39.99 9.74 3.57
C GLN A 320 -39.53 11.06 4.21
N LEU A 321 -38.49 11.69 3.66
CA LEU A 321 -38.01 13.00 4.11
C LEU A 321 -39.08 14.07 3.93
N GLU A 322 -39.78 14.11 2.80
CA GLU A 322 -40.88 15.06 2.56
C GLU A 322 -42.00 14.92 3.59
N VAL A 323 -42.38 13.68 3.95
CA VAL A 323 -43.38 13.41 4.99
C VAL A 323 -42.88 13.93 6.35
N ASN A 324 -41.67 13.54 6.76
CA ASN A 324 -41.09 13.94 8.04
C ASN A 324 -40.91 15.46 8.17
N LEU A 325 -40.53 16.15 7.08
CA LEU A 325 -40.40 17.61 7.05
C LEU A 325 -41.74 18.31 7.17
N LYS A 326 -42.79 17.79 6.52
CA LYS A 326 -44.15 18.34 6.64
C LYS A 326 -44.70 18.19 8.06
N GLU A 327 -44.51 17.02 8.67
CA GLU A 327 -44.89 16.76 10.06
C GLU A 327 -44.12 17.67 11.02
N SER A 328 -42.79 17.77 10.86
CA SER A 328 -41.93 18.62 11.70
C SER A 328 -42.30 20.10 11.57
N ALA A 329 -42.52 20.61 10.36
CA ALA A 329 -42.95 21.99 10.13
C ALA A 329 -44.28 22.30 10.83
N SER A 330 -45.25 21.37 10.74
CA SER A 330 -46.55 21.52 11.40
C SER A 330 -46.44 21.52 12.94
N ALA A 331 -45.57 20.67 13.49
CA ALA A 331 -45.33 20.57 14.93
C ALA A 331 -44.60 21.80 15.47
N VAL A 332 -43.55 22.29 14.78
CA VAL A 332 -42.85 23.54 15.10
C VAL A 332 -43.85 24.71 15.13
N ALA A 333 -44.65 24.87 14.07
CA ALA A 333 -45.64 25.95 14.00
C ALA A 333 -46.73 25.84 15.10
N SER A 334 -47.10 24.63 15.51
CA SER A 334 -48.02 24.43 16.63
C SER A 334 -47.40 24.86 17.95
N LEU A 335 -46.13 24.55 18.21
CA LEU A 335 -45.46 24.90 19.45
C LEU A 335 -45.12 26.39 19.52
N GLU A 336 -44.72 27.00 18.41
CA GLU A 336 -44.51 28.45 18.30
C GLU A 336 -45.81 29.22 18.64
N ARG A 337 -46.96 28.77 18.14
CA ARG A 337 -48.26 29.38 18.50
C ARG A 337 -48.55 29.32 19.99
N MET A 338 -48.11 28.27 20.68
CA MET A 338 -48.25 28.17 22.14
C MET A 338 -47.30 29.10 22.91
N THR A 339 -46.26 29.64 22.27
CA THR A 339 -45.40 30.68 22.90
C THR A 339 -46.06 32.05 22.91
N LEU A 340 -46.96 32.32 21.96
CA LEU A 340 -47.70 33.59 21.88
C LEU A 340 -48.68 33.80 23.03
N THR A 341 -49.04 32.73 23.75
CA THR A 341 -49.95 32.79 24.90
C THR A 341 -49.22 33.05 26.22
N TRP A 342 -47.90 33.25 26.20
CA TRP A 342 -47.12 33.53 27.41
C TRP A 342 -47.43 34.92 27.97
N SER A 343 -47.82 34.97 29.24
CA SER A 343 -48.14 36.21 29.99
C SER A 343 -47.24 36.36 31.22
N THR A 344 -46.93 37.58 31.65
CA THR A 344 -46.13 37.79 32.88
C THR A 344 -46.89 37.28 34.12
N PRO A 345 -46.24 36.50 35.03
CA PRO A 345 -46.91 36.02 36.23
C PRO A 345 -47.19 37.18 37.19
N ARG A 346 -48.41 37.29 37.70
CA ARG A 346 -48.83 38.33 38.66
C ARG A 346 -48.68 37.88 40.11
N SER A 347 -48.46 36.59 40.35
CA SER A 347 -48.22 36.01 41.67
C SER A 347 -47.32 34.76 41.59
N ALA A 348 -46.69 34.39 42.71
CA ALA A 348 -45.89 33.18 42.81
C ALA A 348 -46.70 31.87 42.62
N ALA A 349 -48.01 31.89 42.90
CA ALA A 349 -48.90 30.77 42.62
C ALA A 349 -49.14 30.62 41.10
N GLU A 350 -49.43 31.73 40.42
CA GLU A 350 -49.59 31.77 38.96
C GLU A 350 -48.29 31.40 38.23
N ALA A 351 -47.13 31.80 38.76
CA ALA A 351 -45.82 31.39 38.22
C ALA A 351 -45.62 29.86 38.29
N ARG A 352 -46.09 29.19 39.36
CA ARG A 352 -46.03 27.73 39.50
C ARG A 352 -46.96 27.01 38.52
N ASP A 353 -48.17 27.55 38.30
CA ASP A 353 -49.12 27.00 37.33
C ASP A 353 -48.59 27.17 35.89
N LEU A 354 -48.01 28.33 35.57
CA LEU A 354 -47.35 28.56 34.28
C LEU A 354 -46.12 27.67 34.08
N LEU A 355 -45.35 27.35 35.13
CA LEU A 355 -44.27 26.36 35.07
C LEU A 355 -44.80 24.94 34.78
N SER A 356 -45.97 24.59 35.31
CA SER A 356 -46.60 23.29 35.03
C SER A 356 -47.03 23.19 33.55
N ASN A 357 -47.59 24.26 32.99
CA ASN A 357 -47.95 24.34 31.56
C ASN A 357 -46.71 24.33 30.65
N LEU A 358 -45.62 24.99 31.06
CA LEU A 358 -44.34 24.97 30.35
C LEU A 358 -43.74 23.55 30.29
N ARG A 359 -43.89 22.74 31.34
CA ARG A 359 -43.44 21.32 31.33
C ARG A 359 -44.17 20.49 30.29
N ILE A 360 -45.46 20.75 30.04
CA ILE A 360 -46.23 20.05 28.99
C ILE A 360 -45.68 20.41 27.59
N LEU A 361 -45.27 21.66 27.39
CA LEU A 361 -44.58 22.10 26.18
C LEU A 361 -43.20 21.44 26.03
N GLU A 362 -42.42 21.38 27.11
CA GLU A 362 -41.12 20.70 27.13
C GLU A 362 -41.22 19.21 26.77
N GLN A 363 -42.29 18.52 27.17
CA GLN A 363 -42.50 17.12 26.83
C GLN A 363 -42.76 16.89 25.32
N LYS A 364 -43.27 17.90 24.60
CA LYS A 364 -43.52 17.81 23.15
C LYS A 364 -42.29 18.11 22.29
N LEU A 365 -41.19 18.56 22.90
CA LEU A 365 -39.97 18.95 22.20
C LEU A 365 -39.08 17.74 21.80
N PRO A 366 -38.84 16.73 22.67
CA PRO A 366 -38.10 15.53 22.30
C PRO A 366 -38.66 14.75 21.08
N PRO A 367 -39.97 14.49 20.93
CA PRO A 367 -40.47 13.78 19.76
C PRO A 367 -40.22 14.58 18.47
N LEU A 368 -40.40 15.90 18.49
CA LEU A 368 -40.08 16.77 17.35
C LEU A 368 -38.58 16.74 17.02
N GLN A 369 -37.70 16.78 18.02
CA GLN A 369 -36.25 16.67 17.82
C GLN A 369 -35.86 15.33 17.17
N ARG A 370 -36.51 14.22 17.57
CA ARG A 370 -36.26 12.90 16.95
C ARG A 370 -36.67 12.88 15.48
N THR A 371 -37.86 13.38 15.13
CA THR A 371 -38.32 13.43 13.75
C THR A 371 -37.43 14.33 12.87
N LEU A 372 -36.94 15.45 13.41
CA LEU A 372 -35.97 16.32 12.73
C LEU A 372 -34.60 15.65 12.57
N GLU A 373 -34.16 14.86 13.54
CA GLU A 373 -32.91 14.11 13.45
C GLU A 373 -33.02 12.96 12.43
N GLU A 374 -34.15 12.24 12.38
CA GLU A 374 -34.45 11.26 11.33
C GLU A 374 -34.46 11.92 9.94
N ALA A 375 -35.08 13.10 9.81
CA ALA A 375 -35.05 13.89 8.58
C ALA A 375 -33.62 14.31 8.19
N ARG A 376 -32.77 14.67 9.17
CA ARG A 376 -31.35 14.97 8.94
C ARG A 376 -30.55 13.77 8.49
N LEU A 377 -30.77 12.60 9.07
CA LEU A 377 -30.13 11.36 8.66
C LEU A 377 -30.54 10.99 7.22
N HIS A 378 -31.82 11.13 6.87
CA HIS A 378 -32.29 10.93 5.51
C HIS A 378 -31.68 11.94 4.52
N ALA A 379 -31.61 13.22 4.89
CA ALA A 379 -30.97 14.27 4.09
C ALA A 379 -29.45 14.02 3.89
N ALA A 380 -28.74 13.62 4.94
CA ALA A 380 -27.31 13.29 4.87
C ALA A 380 -27.03 12.08 3.97
N MET A 381 -27.90 11.07 3.99
CA MET A 381 -27.81 9.91 3.09
C MET A 381 -28.07 10.25 1.62
N LEU A 382 -28.89 11.27 1.34
CA LEU A 382 -29.15 11.75 -0.02
C LEU A 382 -28.01 12.63 -0.54
N GLY A 383 -27.29 13.33 0.36
CA GLY A 383 -26.11 14.12 0.01
C GLY A 383 -26.43 15.16 -1.08
N SER A 384 -25.71 15.09 -2.21
CA SER A 384 -25.92 15.99 -3.35
C SER A 384 -27.23 15.76 -4.12
N LEU A 385 -27.93 14.65 -3.89
CA LEU A 385 -29.22 14.34 -4.51
C LEU A 385 -30.40 15.02 -3.78
N LEU A 386 -30.14 15.70 -2.67
CA LEU A 386 -31.17 16.42 -1.93
C LEU A 386 -31.56 17.70 -2.68
N PRO A 387 -32.84 17.89 -3.04
CA PRO A 387 -33.24 19.11 -3.72
C PRO A 387 -33.21 20.30 -2.75
N SER A 388 -32.87 21.47 -3.28
CA SER A 388 -32.59 22.68 -2.49
C SER A 388 -33.78 23.15 -1.66
N ALA A 389 -35.01 22.90 -2.11
CA ALA A 389 -36.22 23.24 -1.38
C ALA A 389 -36.35 22.44 -0.07
N GLN A 390 -36.15 21.12 -0.12
CA GLN A 390 -36.20 20.25 1.06
C GLN A 390 -35.04 20.53 2.02
N ALA A 391 -33.86 20.87 1.49
CA ALA A 391 -32.72 21.30 2.30
C ALA A 391 -33.02 22.59 3.08
N ALA A 392 -33.52 23.62 2.40
CA ALA A 392 -33.90 24.88 3.03
C ALA A 392 -35.03 24.69 4.06
N GLN A 393 -36.01 23.84 3.77
CA GLN A 393 -37.10 23.54 4.71
C GLN A 393 -36.60 22.81 5.96
N LEU A 394 -35.62 21.91 5.83
CA LEU A 394 -34.99 21.23 6.97
C LEU A 394 -34.21 22.22 7.84
N GLU A 395 -33.45 23.11 7.23
CA GLU A 395 -32.70 24.16 7.93
C GLU A 395 -33.64 25.12 8.67
N ASP A 396 -34.71 25.58 8.02
CA ASP A 396 -35.74 26.43 8.64
C ASP A 396 -36.38 25.74 9.86
N CYS A 397 -36.88 24.51 9.70
CA CYS A 397 -37.51 23.77 10.80
C CYS A 397 -36.53 23.53 11.96
N THR A 398 -35.26 23.26 11.65
CA THR A 398 -34.22 23.09 12.67
C THR A 398 -33.94 24.40 13.40
N ALA A 399 -33.76 25.51 12.68
CA ALA A 399 -33.49 26.82 13.25
C ALA A 399 -34.62 27.27 14.18
N ARG A 400 -35.87 27.11 13.73
CA ARG A 400 -37.07 27.41 14.50
C ARG A 400 -37.22 26.52 15.74
N CYS A 401 -36.91 25.22 15.64
CA CYS A 401 -36.90 24.33 16.80
C CYS A 401 -35.84 24.74 17.85
N ARG A 402 -34.66 25.21 17.42
CA ARG A 402 -33.64 25.74 18.35
C ARG A 402 -34.07 27.06 18.99
N ALA A 403 -34.67 27.96 18.23
CA ALA A 403 -35.23 29.21 18.74
C ALA A 403 -36.32 28.92 19.79
N LEU A 404 -37.20 27.95 19.52
CA LEU A 404 -38.22 27.48 20.46
C LEU A 404 -37.61 26.90 21.75
N GLN A 405 -36.54 26.10 21.65
CA GLN A 405 -35.81 25.58 22.82
C GLN A 405 -35.22 26.71 23.67
N ALA A 406 -34.60 27.70 23.04
CA ALA A 406 -34.04 28.86 23.72
C ALA A 406 -35.14 29.68 24.42
N ALA A 407 -36.23 29.95 23.72
CA ALA A 407 -37.39 30.67 24.26
C ALA A 407 -38.02 29.94 25.46
N ILE A 408 -38.16 28.60 25.39
CA ILE A 408 -38.68 27.80 26.50
C ILE A 408 -37.73 27.86 27.70
N ARG A 409 -36.40 27.78 27.48
CA ARG A 409 -35.40 27.88 28.56
C ARG A 409 -35.43 29.24 29.24
N GLU A 410 -35.40 30.33 28.46
CA GLU A 410 -35.49 31.70 28.98
C GLU A 410 -36.79 31.90 29.77
N ARG A 411 -37.90 31.40 29.23
CA ARG A 411 -39.20 31.46 29.88
C ARG A 411 -39.23 30.70 31.20
N ARG A 412 -38.57 29.54 31.27
CA ARG A 412 -38.42 28.76 32.51
C ARG A 412 -37.65 29.54 33.56
N GLU A 413 -36.55 30.17 33.19
CA GLU A 413 -35.71 30.99 34.08
C GLU A 413 -36.47 32.21 34.61
N GLN A 414 -37.23 32.90 33.74
CA GLN A 414 -38.10 34.02 34.13
C GLN A 414 -39.20 33.59 35.12
N LEU A 415 -39.84 32.44 34.89
CA LEU A 415 -40.87 31.93 35.79
C LEU A 415 -40.29 31.38 37.10
N GLN A 416 -39.08 30.80 37.07
CA GLN A 416 -38.38 30.32 38.26
C GLN A 416 -37.92 31.48 39.15
N SER A 417 -37.34 32.53 38.58
CA SER A 417 -36.98 33.76 39.30
C SER A 417 -38.20 34.49 39.85
N SER A 418 -39.32 34.54 39.13
CA SER A 418 -40.57 35.13 39.64
C SER A 418 -41.22 34.27 40.75
N SER A 419 -40.94 32.96 40.80
CA SER A 419 -41.43 32.06 41.83
C SER A 419 -40.57 32.04 43.10
N GLN A 420 -39.34 32.54 43.01
CA GLN A 420 -38.35 32.62 44.08
C GLN A 420 -37.99 34.11 44.28
N GLY A 421 -38.74 34.83 45.12
CA GLY A 421 -38.43 36.24 45.42
C GLY A 421 -36.95 36.44 45.76
N GLU A 422 -36.34 37.50 45.20
CA GLU A 422 -34.95 37.97 45.39
C GLU A 422 -34.05 37.04 46.21
N LEU A 423 -33.44 36.05 45.55
CA LEU A 423 -32.39 35.23 46.13
C LEU A 423 -31.02 35.79 45.73
N SER A 424 -30.24 36.15 46.74
CA SER A 424 -28.79 36.43 46.69
C SER A 424 -28.02 35.44 45.79
N PRO A 425 -26.85 35.81 45.26
CA PRO A 425 -25.99 34.84 44.58
C PRO A 425 -25.77 33.66 45.54
N GLY A 426 -25.94 32.44 45.03
CA GLY A 426 -25.82 31.22 45.82
C GLY A 426 -24.50 31.16 46.61
N PRO A 427 -24.38 30.22 47.57
CA PRO A 427 -23.22 30.16 48.45
C PRO A 427 -21.92 30.17 47.64
N SER A 428 -21.10 31.19 47.91
CA SER A 428 -19.76 31.33 47.33
C SER A 428 -18.95 30.07 47.63
N SER A 429 -18.25 29.54 46.61
CA SER A 429 -17.31 28.42 46.76
C SER A 429 -16.11 28.77 47.66
N VAL A 430 -15.87 30.07 47.87
CA VAL A 430 -14.84 30.60 48.74
C VAL A 430 -15.43 31.30 49.95
N GLN A 431 -14.73 31.19 51.08
CA GLN A 431 -15.06 31.86 52.34
C GLN A 431 -14.13 33.06 52.56
N PRO A 432 -14.55 34.12 53.29
CA PRO A 432 -13.68 35.22 53.68
C PRO A 432 -12.39 34.73 54.36
N PRO A 433 -11.20 35.28 54.07
CA PRO A 433 -10.92 36.55 53.37
C PRO A 433 -10.82 36.44 51.83
N TRP A 434 -11.24 35.31 51.26
CA TRP A 434 -11.17 35.09 49.81
C TRP A 434 -12.44 35.53 49.08
N GLU A 435 -12.26 36.15 47.92
CA GLU A 435 -13.33 36.51 46.99
C GLU A 435 -13.07 35.87 45.63
N ARG A 436 -14.13 35.34 45.02
CA ARG A 436 -14.11 34.81 43.65
C ARG A 436 -14.60 35.88 42.69
N ALA A 437 -13.77 36.22 41.72
CA ALA A 437 -14.08 37.15 40.64
C ALA A 437 -13.91 36.47 39.26
N THR A 438 -14.31 37.13 38.19
CA THR A 438 -14.21 36.60 36.82
C THR A 438 -13.68 37.63 35.84
N THR A 439 -12.88 37.20 34.87
CA THR A 439 -12.40 38.05 33.76
C THR A 439 -13.52 38.35 32.76
N PRO A 440 -13.33 39.24 31.77
CA PRO A 440 -14.30 39.46 30.69
C PRO A 440 -14.68 38.17 29.95
N ASN A 441 -13.71 37.28 29.75
CA ASN A 441 -13.89 35.95 29.15
C ASN A 441 -14.45 34.92 30.15
N LYS A 442 -14.98 35.37 31.30
CA LYS A 442 -15.58 34.56 32.37
C LYS A 442 -14.62 33.59 33.07
N VAL A 443 -13.30 33.76 32.90
CA VAL A 443 -12.28 32.96 33.61
C VAL A 443 -12.29 33.30 35.09
N PRO A 444 -12.51 32.33 36.00
CA PRO A 444 -12.49 32.60 37.43
C PRO A 444 -11.06 32.90 37.91
N TYR A 445 -10.96 33.88 38.81
CA TYR A 445 -9.75 34.18 39.57
C TYR A 445 -10.13 34.53 41.02
N TYR A 446 -9.17 34.44 41.93
CA TYR A 446 -9.40 34.50 43.37
C TYR A 446 -8.55 35.60 44.01
N ILE A 447 -9.20 36.45 44.79
CA ILE A 447 -8.59 37.58 45.47
C ILE A 447 -8.51 37.26 46.96
N ASN A 448 -7.31 37.33 47.54
CA ASN A 448 -7.15 37.24 48.99
C ASN A 448 -7.03 38.65 49.56
N HIS A 449 -8.08 39.14 50.21
CA HIS A 449 -8.13 40.48 50.79
C HIS A 449 -7.20 40.65 51.99
N SER A 450 -6.83 39.57 52.67
CA SER A 450 -5.91 39.63 53.82
C SER A 450 -4.44 39.74 53.42
N LEU A 451 -4.08 39.25 52.23
CA LEU A 451 -2.71 39.27 51.69
C LEU A 451 -2.55 40.25 50.53
N GLU A 452 -3.63 40.89 50.08
CA GLU A 452 -3.68 41.77 48.90
C GLU A 452 -3.14 41.12 47.62
N THR A 453 -3.31 39.81 47.50
CA THR A 453 -2.80 39.00 46.38
C THR A 453 -3.92 38.42 45.52
N THR A 454 -3.72 38.36 44.21
CA THR A 454 -4.61 37.71 43.25
C THR A 454 -4.00 36.41 42.72
N HIS A 455 -4.82 35.38 42.61
CA HIS A 455 -4.41 34.04 42.22
C HIS A 455 -5.35 33.48 41.14
N TRP A 456 -4.80 32.71 40.20
CA TRP A 456 -5.62 31.95 39.25
C TRP A 456 -6.18 30.67 39.87
N ASP A 457 -5.49 30.13 40.89
CA ASP A 457 -5.87 28.88 41.54
C ASP A 457 -6.79 29.13 42.72
N HIS A 458 -7.75 28.24 42.90
CA HIS A 458 -8.66 28.26 44.05
C HIS A 458 -7.86 28.07 45.36
N PRO A 459 -8.25 28.65 46.51
CA PRO A 459 -7.53 28.50 47.79
C PRO A 459 -7.23 27.05 48.16
N HIS A 460 -8.24 26.18 48.09
CA HIS A 460 -8.04 24.72 48.29
C HIS A 460 -7.15 24.03 47.24
N MET A 461 -6.99 24.60 46.03
CA MET A 461 -6.01 24.11 45.05
C MET A 461 -4.60 24.56 45.39
N LEU A 462 -4.41 25.77 45.94
CA LEU A 462 -3.13 26.22 46.47
C LEU A 462 -2.66 25.34 47.64
N GLU A 463 -3.55 25.05 48.58
CA GLU A 463 -3.30 24.09 49.68
C GLU A 463 -2.94 22.70 49.14
N LEU A 464 -3.68 22.24 48.13
CA LEU A 464 -3.40 20.97 47.48
C LEU A 464 -2.03 20.97 46.82
N ALA A 465 -1.64 22.03 46.11
CA ALA A 465 -0.35 22.14 45.44
C ALA A 465 0.82 21.97 46.44
N VAL A 466 0.72 22.58 47.63
CA VAL A 466 1.70 22.39 48.71
C VAL A 466 1.75 20.92 49.17
N CYS A 467 0.59 20.27 49.35
CA CYS A 467 0.54 18.85 49.67
C CYS A 467 1.15 17.96 48.56
N LEU A 468 0.97 18.32 47.29
CA LEU A 468 1.54 17.57 46.16
C LEU A 468 3.07 17.64 46.13
N LEU A 469 3.68 18.74 46.59
CA LEU A 469 5.14 18.86 46.70
C LEU A 469 5.74 17.87 47.70
N GLN A 470 5.04 17.55 48.79
CA GLN A 470 5.51 16.57 49.78
C GLN A 470 5.63 15.16 49.18
N LEU A 471 4.93 14.87 48.09
CA LEU A 471 5.01 13.60 47.39
C LEU A 471 6.27 13.48 46.51
N ASN A 472 7.05 14.55 46.36
CA ASN A 472 8.32 14.52 45.62
C ASN A 472 9.37 13.58 46.23
N GLU A 473 9.23 13.27 47.53
CA GLU A 473 10.04 12.28 48.25
C GLU A 473 9.90 10.85 47.71
N VAL A 474 8.84 10.57 46.95
CA VAL A 474 8.64 9.26 46.32
C VAL A 474 9.63 9.10 45.17
N ARG A 475 10.59 8.20 45.32
CA ARG A 475 11.69 8.00 44.37
C ARG A 475 11.22 7.60 42.96
N PHE A 476 10.15 6.82 42.86
CA PHE A 476 9.67 6.26 41.59
C PHE A 476 8.62 7.17 40.95
N SER A 477 8.91 7.70 39.76
CA SER A 477 8.07 8.67 39.04
C SER A 477 6.64 8.17 38.80
N ALA A 478 6.46 6.95 38.31
CA ALA A 478 5.12 6.40 38.04
C ALA A 478 4.22 6.39 39.29
N TYR A 479 4.76 6.01 40.46
CA TYR A 479 4.03 6.03 41.73
C TYR A 479 3.83 7.45 42.25
N ARG A 480 4.84 8.32 42.13
CA ARG A 480 4.76 9.72 42.54
C ARG A 480 3.65 10.46 41.79
N THR A 481 3.64 10.37 40.46
CA THR A 481 2.61 10.96 39.60
C THR A 481 1.23 10.38 39.94
N ALA A 482 1.12 9.07 40.12
CA ALA A 482 -0.13 8.42 40.47
C ALA A 482 -0.65 8.83 41.85
N LEU A 483 0.22 8.99 42.86
CA LEU A 483 -0.15 9.49 44.19
C LEU A 483 -0.60 10.95 44.14
N LYS A 484 0.12 11.80 43.41
CA LYS A 484 -0.26 13.19 43.18
C LYS A 484 -1.65 13.27 42.54
N LEU A 485 -1.86 12.49 41.49
CA LEU A 485 -3.14 12.43 40.78
C LEU A 485 -4.25 11.85 41.64
N ARG A 486 -3.96 10.88 42.52
CA ARG A 486 -4.93 10.34 43.49
C ARG A 486 -5.36 11.39 44.53
N ALA A 487 -4.43 12.23 45.00
CA ALA A 487 -4.75 13.32 45.91
C ALA A 487 -5.67 14.36 45.24
N ILE A 488 -5.39 14.72 43.98
CA ILE A 488 -6.28 15.56 43.16
C ILE A 488 -7.64 14.89 43.00
N GLN A 489 -7.67 13.63 42.58
CA GLN A 489 -8.90 12.88 42.35
C GLN A 489 -9.86 12.92 43.56
N LYS A 490 -9.32 12.74 44.77
CA LYS A 490 -10.07 12.80 46.04
C LYS A 490 -10.51 14.22 46.40
N LYS A 491 -9.63 15.20 46.25
CA LYS A 491 -9.95 16.61 46.59
C LYS A 491 -11.03 17.18 45.68
N LEU A 492 -11.08 16.72 44.43
CA LEU A 492 -12.12 17.08 43.45
C LEU A 492 -13.38 16.21 43.58
N CYS A 493 -13.40 15.18 44.44
CA CYS A 493 -14.50 14.22 44.56
C CYS A 493 -14.86 13.46 43.26
N LEU A 494 -13.94 13.42 42.28
CA LEU A 494 -14.17 12.68 41.03
C LEU A 494 -14.05 11.17 41.22
N ASP A 495 -13.44 10.70 42.30
CA ASP A 495 -13.43 9.28 42.68
C ASP A 495 -14.80 8.76 43.16
N LEU A 496 -15.75 9.64 43.42
CA LEU A 496 -17.15 9.31 43.69
C LEU A 496 -18.03 9.30 42.43
N VAL A 497 -17.55 9.85 41.32
CA VAL A 497 -18.29 10.00 40.06
C VAL A 497 -18.02 8.82 39.14
N ASN A 498 -19.06 8.11 38.70
CA ASN A 498 -18.89 6.97 37.77
C ASN A 498 -18.73 7.42 36.31
N LEU A 499 -17.89 6.71 35.55
CA LEU A 499 -17.65 6.95 34.12
C LEU A 499 -18.96 6.93 33.27
N SER A 500 -19.93 6.09 33.61
CA SER A 500 -21.22 6.02 32.92
C SER A 500 -22.02 7.31 33.05
N ALA A 501 -22.07 7.89 34.25
CA ALA A 501 -22.77 9.15 34.52
C ALA A 501 -22.14 10.33 33.77
N VAL A 502 -20.80 10.31 33.62
CA VAL A 502 -20.06 11.32 32.86
C VAL A 502 -20.37 11.21 31.37
N SER A 503 -20.39 9.98 30.83
CA SER A 503 -20.78 9.75 29.44
C SER A 503 -22.21 10.20 29.15
N GLU A 504 -23.15 9.92 30.05
CA GLU A 504 -24.55 10.34 29.92
C GLU A 504 -24.68 11.87 29.98
N ALA A 505 -23.97 12.54 30.89
CA ALA A 505 -23.94 14.00 30.94
C ALA A 505 -23.41 14.61 29.64
N PHE A 506 -22.35 14.07 29.04
CA PHE A 506 -21.86 14.55 27.74
C PHE A 506 -22.90 14.39 26.62
N ASP A 507 -23.67 13.30 26.63
CA ASP A 507 -24.72 13.05 25.64
C ASP A 507 -25.90 14.01 25.83
N ILE A 508 -26.37 14.22 27.07
CA ILE A 508 -27.44 15.17 27.41
C ILE A 508 -27.10 16.60 26.97
N HIS A 509 -25.83 17.00 27.13
CA HIS A 509 -25.34 18.32 26.73
C HIS A 509 -24.90 18.39 25.26
N GLY A 510 -25.15 17.36 24.45
CA GLY A 510 -24.91 17.39 23.01
C GLY A 510 -23.43 17.39 22.59
N LEU A 511 -22.52 16.95 23.46
CA LEU A 511 -21.08 16.92 23.20
C LEU A 511 -20.62 15.69 22.42
N ARG A 512 -21.52 14.73 22.13
CA ARG A 512 -21.20 13.50 21.40
C ARG A 512 -20.73 13.81 19.97
N GLY A 513 -19.57 13.27 19.58
CA GLY A 513 -19.00 13.45 18.24
C GLY A 513 -18.44 14.85 17.92
N GLN A 514 -18.49 15.81 18.85
CA GLN A 514 -18.05 17.20 18.63
C GLN A 514 -16.65 17.50 19.20
N ASN A 515 -15.70 16.58 19.08
CA ASN A 515 -14.44 16.63 19.82
C ASN A 515 -13.51 17.79 19.44
N ASP A 516 -13.62 18.30 18.20
CA ASP A 516 -12.84 19.45 17.71
C ASP A 516 -13.43 20.82 18.11
N LYS A 517 -14.66 20.85 18.64
CA LYS A 517 -15.32 22.09 19.05
C LYS A 517 -14.65 22.65 20.32
N LEU A 518 -14.59 23.98 20.42
CA LEU A 518 -14.23 24.69 21.65
C LEU A 518 -15.44 24.83 22.58
N LEU A 519 -15.23 24.49 23.85
CA LEU A 519 -16.19 24.62 24.93
C LEU A 519 -15.82 25.85 25.75
N ASP A 520 -16.79 26.70 26.09
CA ASP A 520 -16.56 27.87 26.94
C ASP A 520 -16.80 27.54 28.42
N ILE A 521 -16.50 28.49 29.30
CA ILE A 521 -16.61 28.29 30.75
C ILE A 521 -18.05 28.04 31.20
N ALA A 522 -19.02 28.72 30.61
CA ALA A 522 -20.43 28.57 31.00
C ALA A 522 -20.90 27.13 30.70
N ASP A 523 -20.58 26.62 29.52
CA ASP A 523 -20.89 25.26 29.12
C ASP A 523 -20.13 24.22 29.97
N MET A 524 -18.85 24.45 30.29
CA MET A 524 -18.08 23.58 31.20
C MET A 524 -18.76 23.49 32.58
N VAL A 525 -19.16 24.62 33.16
CA VAL A 525 -19.82 24.67 34.46
C VAL A 525 -21.17 23.95 34.43
N LEU A 526 -21.95 24.11 33.36
CA LEU A 526 -23.22 23.41 33.19
C LEU A 526 -23.04 21.89 33.18
N VAL A 527 -22.07 21.39 32.41
CA VAL A 527 -21.79 19.95 32.33
C VAL A 527 -21.25 19.41 33.66
N LEU A 528 -20.33 20.12 34.30
CA LEU A 528 -19.80 19.73 35.62
C LEU A 528 -20.90 19.68 36.68
N ARG A 529 -21.84 20.63 36.69
CA ARG A 529 -23.00 20.62 37.59
C ARG A 529 -23.87 19.40 37.36
N ALA A 530 -24.17 19.06 36.11
CA ALA A 530 -24.91 17.84 35.77
C ALA A 530 -24.20 16.58 36.29
N ILE A 531 -22.90 16.45 36.05
CA ILE A 531 -22.08 15.32 36.54
C ILE A 531 -22.14 15.20 38.07
N TYR A 532 -21.88 16.28 38.80
CA TYR A 532 -21.86 16.24 40.27
C TYR A 532 -23.26 16.13 40.88
N SER A 533 -24.31 16.62 40.23
CA SER A 533 -25.69 16.43 40.70
C SER A 533 -26.06 14.95 40.77
N GLY A 534 -25.63 14.15 39.78
CA GLY A 534 -25.81 12.70 39.81
C GLY A 534 -25.08 12.06 40.99
N ALA A 535 -23.84 12.47 41.26
CA ALA A 535 -23.07 11.95 42.39
C ALA A 535 -23.61 12.41 43.76
N LEU A 536 -24.15 13.64 43.85
CA LEU A 536 -24.75 14.22 45.05
C LEU A 536 -25.95 13.38 45.54
N THR A 537 -26.76 12.85 44.62
CA THR A 537 -27.87 11.96 44.99
C THR A 537 -27.41 10.68 45.67
N GLN A 538 -26.20 10.21 45.36
CA GLN A 538 -25.65 8.96 45.90
C GLN A 538 -24.87 9.19 47.20
N ASN A 539 -24.18 10.34 47.32
CA ASN A 539 -23.32 10.67 48.46
C ASN A 539 -23.55 12.11 48.96
N PRO A 540 -24.70 12.40 49.59
CA PRO A 540 -25.11 13.78 49.90
C PRO A 540 -24.25 14.49 50.95
N SER A 541 -23.56 13.75 51.84
CA SER A 541 -22.71 14.32 52.90
C SER A 541 -21.27 14.63 52.47
N LEU A 542 -20.84 14.17 51.30
CA LEU A 542 -19.45 14.26 50.84
C LEU A 542 -19.24 15.27 49.71
N ILE A 543 -20.31 15.76 49.08
CA ILE A 543 -20.24 16.60 47.88
C ILE A 543 -20.77 17.99 48.20
N ASP A 544 -19.87 18.95 48.28
CA ASP A 544 -20.18 20.37 48.21
C ASP A 544 -20.22 20.78 46.72
N LEU A 545 -21.43 20.92 46.18
CA LEU A 545 -21.63 21.09 44.73
C LEU A 545 -20.95 22.35 44.16
N PRO A 546 -21.14 23.57 44.71
CA PRO A 546 -20.39 24.76 44.28
C PRO A 546 -18.88 24.58 44.31
N LEU A 547 -18.34 24.02 45.40
CA LEU A 547 -16.90 23.84 45.57
C LEU A 547 -16.34 22.80 44.58
N CYS A 548 -16.97 21.64 44.43
CA CYS A 548 -16.49 20.57 43.55
C CYS A 548 -16.47 21.00 42.08
N VAL A 549 -17.48 21.77 41.65
CA VAL A 549 -17.53 22.32 40.29
C VAL A 549 -16.40 23.30 40.05
N ASP A 550 -16.17 24.23 40.97
CA ASP A 550 -15.11 25.22 40.84
C ASP A 550 -13.71 24.59 40.89
N LEU A 551 -13.47 23.62 41.78
CA LEU A 551 -12.19 22.90 41.84
C LEU A 551 -11.92 22.08 40.58
N ALA A 552 -12.94 21.39 40.04
CA ALA A 552 -12.80 20.62 38.82
C ALA A 552 -12.56 21.52 37.60
N LEU A 553 -13.27 22.65 37.51
CA LEU A 553 -13.05 23.65 36.47
C LEU A 553 -11.62 24.22 36.58
N ASN A 554 -11.19 24.62 37.78
CA ASN A 554 -9.85 25.18 38.00
C ASN A 554 -8.77 24.18 37.58
N TRP A 555 -8.89 22.91 37.95
CA TRP A 555 -7.98 21.85 37.51
C TRP A 555 -7.96 21.68 35.98
N LEU A 556 -9.12 21.61 35.33
CA LEU A 556 -9.21 21.42 33.88
C LEU A 556 -8.60 22.60 33.11
N LEU A 557 -8.83 23.84 33.57
CA LEU A 557 -8.21 25.02 32.98
C LEU A 557 -6.69 25.02 33.22
N ASN A 558 -6.21 24.55 34.37
CA ASN A 558 -4.77 24.45 34.62
C ASN A 558 -4.09 23.46 33.66
N VAL A 559 -4.74 22.34 33.37
CA VAL A 559 -4.19 21.30 32.48
C VAL A 559 -4.30 21.69 31.00
N TYR A 560 -5.43 22.28 30.58
CA TYR A 560 -5.76 22.41 29.15
C TYR A 560 -5.92 23.86 28.64
N ASP A 561 -5.92 24.86 29.51
CA ASP A 561 -6.01 26.29 29.16
C ASP A 561 -5.04 27.13 30.00
N SER A 562 -3.74 26.81 29.92
CA SER A 562 -2.69 27.54 30.65
C SER A 562 -2.61 29.02 30.26
N GLN A 563 -3.06 29.36 29.05
CA GLN A 563 -3.14 30.74 28.54
C GLN A 563 -4.36 31.51 29.06
N ARG A 564 -5.28 30.85 29.81
CA ARG A 564 -6.50 31.47 30.36
C ARG A 564 -7.36 32.14 29.30
N THR A 565 -7.51 31.49 28.14
CA THR A 565 -8.38 31.94 27.05
C THR A 565 -9.86 31.87 27.42
N GLY A 566 -10.21 30.97 28.34
CA GLY A 566 -11.59 30.66 28.72
C GLY A 566 -12.25 29.60 27.82
N GLN A 567 -11.45 28.90 27.00
CA GLN A 567 -11.92 27.89 26.07
C GLN A 567 -11.02 26.65 26.09
N ILE A 568 -11.62 25.46 26.06
CA ILE A 568 -10.90 24.19 25.89
C ILE A 568 -11.58 23.36 24.81
N ARG A 569 -10.85 22.48 24.13
CA ARG A 569 -11.45 21.52 23.21
C ARG A 569 -12.33 20.53 23.97
N VAL A 570 -13.45 20.14 23.35
CA VAL A 570 -14.34 19.11 23.88
C VAL A 570 -13.60 17.78 24.09
N LEU A 571 -12.65 17.41 23.22
CA LEU A 571 -11.79 16.23 23.43
C LEU A 571 -11.05 16.31 24.77
N SER A 572 -10.33 17.41 25.00
CA SER A 572 -9.49 17.62 26.18
C SER A 572 -10.32 17.65 27.46
N PHE A 573 -11.50 18.28 27.43
CA PHE A 573 -12.46 18.25 28.53
C PHE A 573 -12.90 16.83 28.90
N LYS A 574 -13.26 16.01 27.89
CA LYS A 574 -13.67 14.62 28.10
C LYS A 574 -12.52 13.76 28.62
N VAL A 575 -11.32 13.91 28.06
CA VAL A 575 -10.12 13.16 28.48
C VAL A 575 -9.80 13.45 29.95
N GLY A 576 -9.76 14.73 30.34
CA GLY A 576 -9.47 15.16 31.71
C GLY A 576 -10.42 14.55 32.75
N LEU A 577 -11.72 14.52 32.45
CA LEU A 577 -12.72 13.92 33.32
C LEU A 577 -12.69 12.38 33.31
N THR A 578 -12.47 11.77 32.14
CA THR A 578 -12.39 10.30 32.00
C THR A 578 -11.25 9.71 32.84
N ILE A 579 -10.09 10.38 32.87
CA ILE A 579 -8.92 9.93 33.64
C ILE A 579 -9.25 9.88 35.14
N LEU A 580 -9.89 10.92 35.67
CA LEU A 580 -10.11 11.11 37.10
C LEU A 580 -11.40 10.47 37.67
N THR A 581 -12.33 10.05 36.82
CA THR A 581 -13.59 9.45 37.31
C THR A 581 -13.42 8.02 37.81
N ARG A 582 -14.38 7.48 38.54
CA ARG A 582 -14.42 6.09 38.96
C ARG A 582 -14.85 5.17 37.82
N GLY A 583 -14.11 4.09 37.61
CA GLY A 583 -14.44 3.05 36.63
C GLY A 583 -13.35 1.99 36.54
N HIS A 584 -13.65 0.87 35.90
CA HIS A 584 -12.61 -0.12 35.57
C HIS A 584 -11.63 0.46 34.57
N LEU A 585 -10.35 0.12 34.72
CA LEU A 585 -9.27 0.65 33.88
C LEU A 585 -9.50 0.35 32.40
N GLU A 586 -9.91 -0.87 32.08
CA GLU A 586 -10.18 -1.28 30.69
C GLU A 586 -11.37 -0.51 30.08
N ASP A 587 -12.39 -0.16 30.86
CA ASP A 587 -13.53 0.62 30.38
C ASP A 587 -13.13 2.06 30.07
N LYS A 588 -12.25 2.65 30.89
CA LYS A 588 -11.66 3.96 30.60
C LYS A 588 -10.83 3.94 29.33
N TYR A 589 -10.04 2.88 29.11
CA TYR A 589 -9.26 2.71 27.87
C TYR A 589 -10.14 2.57 26.63
N ARG A 590 -11.21 1.76 26.71
CA ARG A 590 -12.19 1.64 25.63
C ARG A 590 -12.89 2.96 25.36
N TYR A 591 -13.26 3.69 26.41
CA TYR A 591 -13.89 4.99 26.28
C TYR A 591 -12.94 6.01 25.62
N ALA A 592 -11.68 6.09 26.07
CA ALA A 592 -10.67 6.95 25.48
C ALA A 592 -10.46 6.67 23.98
N PHE A 593 -10.39 5.39 23.57
CA PHE A 593 -10.32 5.03 22.16
C PHE A 593 -11.59 5.43 21.40
N ARG A 594 -12.77 5.22 21.98
CA ARG A 594 -14.06 5.62 21.37
C ARG A 594 -14.14 7.13 21.11
N LEU A 595 -13.45 7.96 21.90
CA LEU A 595 -13.39 9.40 21.64
C LEU A 595 -12.69 9.73 20.31
N ILE A 596 -11.74 8.93 19.88
CA ILE A 596 -10.98 9.19 18.66
C ILE A 596 -11.32 8.26 17.49
N ALA A 597 -12.12 7.23 17.73
CA ALA A 597 -12.54 6.31 16.69
C ALA A 597 -13.50 6.99 15.70
N ASP A 598 -13.31 6.69 14.42
CA ASP A 598 -14.21 7.09 13.33
C ASP A 598 -15.50 6.25 13.31
N PRO A 599 -16.46 6.53 12.39
CA PRO A 599 -17.67 5.73 12.25
C PRO A 599 -17.41 4.23 11.98
N GLN A 600 -16.24 3.89 11.44
CA GLN A 600 -15.77 2.53 11.16
C GLN A 600 -15.05 1.88 12.36
N GLN A 601 -15.02 2.54 13.53
CA GLN A 601 -14.33 2.09 14.75
C GLN A 601 -12.80 2.01 14.61
N ARG A 602 -12.19 2.84 13.76
CA ARG A 602 -10.74 2.94 13.54
C ARG A 602 -10.20 4.31 13.90
N ALA A 603 -8.91 4.39 14.22
CA ALA A 603 -8.22 5.65 14.50
C ALA A 603 -6.88 5.70 13.75
N ASP A 604 -6.61 6.83 13.09
CA ASP A 604 -5.35 7.09 12.38
C ASP A 604 -4.26 7.63 13.32
N GLN A 605 -3.04 7.79 12.79
CA GLN A 605 -1.88 8.33 13.52
C GLN A 605 -2.18 9.69 14.19
N ARG A 606 -2.86 10.59 13.47
CA ARG A 606 -3.14 11.96 13.95
C ARG A 606 -4.11 11.93 15.13
N LYS A 607 -5.19 11.18 15.01
CA LYS A 607 -6.22 11.02 16.06
C LYS A 607 -5.63 10.38 17.31
N LEU A 608 -4.78 9.35 17.15
CA LEU A 608 -4.05 8.76 18.28
C LEU A 608 -3.10 9.77 18.93
N GLY A 609 -2.38 10.55 18.12
CA GLY A 609 -1.47 11.58 18.61
C GLY A 609 -2.18 12.65 19.44
N LEU A 610 -3.36 13.11 19.00
CA LEU A 610 -4.20 14.07 19.74
C LEU A 610 -4.64 13.53 21.11
N LEU A 611 -5.04 12.25 21.18
CA LEU A 611 -5.42 11.62 22.44
C LEU A 611 -4.23 11.52 23.40
N LEU A 612 -3.09 11.02 22.92
CA LEU A 612 -1.89 10.86 23.76
C LEU A 612 -1.35 12.21 24.24
N HIS A 613 -1.39 13.24 23.37
CA HIS A 613 -1.05 14.60 23.74
C HIS A 613 -1.93 15.12 24.89
N ASP A 614 -3.25 14.93 24.82
CA ASP A 614 -4.17 15.38 25.85
C ASP A 614 -4.04 14.60 27.17
N ILE A 615 -3.71 13.31 27.11
CA ILE A 615 -3.44 12.52 28.31
C ILE A 615 -2.12 12.97 28.97
N LEU A 616 -1.09 13.29 28.18
CA LEU A 616 0.23 13.71 28.68
C LEU A 616 0.27 15.15 29.23
N GLN A 617 -0.76 15.98 28.98
CA GLN A 617 -0.86 17.27 29.67
C GLN A 617 -1.04 17.10 31.19
N VAL A 618 -1.62 15.99 31.65
CA VAL A 618 -1.79 15.71 33.09
C VAL A 618 -0.44 15.60 33.82
N PRO A 619 0.49 14.69 33.44
CA PRO A 619 1.81 14.65 34.06
C PRO A 619 2.63 15.91 33.81
N ARG A 620 2.40 16.64 32.70
CA ARG A 620 3.01 17.96 32.47
C ARG A 620 2.61 18.97 33.53
N GLN A 621 1.32 19.08 33.83
CA GLN A 621 0.81 19.96 34.89
C GLN A 621 1.33 19.59 36.29
N LEU A 622 1.71 18.33 36.49
CA LEU A 622 2.31 17.84 37.73
C LEU A 622 3.85 18.01 37.80
N GLY A 623 4.48 18.48 36.72
CA GLY A 623 5.93 18.61 36.62
C GLY A 623 6.66 17.27 36.42
N GLU A 624 5.98 16.25 35.90
CA GLU A 624 6.50 14.86 35.80
C GLU A 624 6.68 14.37 34.36
N VAL A 625 6.38 15.20 33.35
CA VAL A 625 6.34 14.79 31.93
C VAL A 625 7.68 14.23 31.41
N ALA A 626 8.81 14.74 31.91
CA ALA A 626 10.15 14.27 31.53
C ALA A 626 10.34 12.76 31.81
N ALA A 627 9.69 12.24 32.86
CA ALA A 627 9.76 10.82 33.20
C ALA A 627 8.94 9.91 32.24
N PHE A 628 8.12 10.49 31.36
CA PHE A 628 7.15 9.78 30.52
C PHE A 628 7.32 10.05 29.03
N GLY A 629 8.50 10.51 28.60
CA GLY A 629 8.84 10.75 27.18
C GLY A 629 8.76 12.21 26.74
N GLY A 630 8.58 13.15 27.68
CA GLY A 630 8.57 14.58 27.37
C GLY A 630 7.32 15.01 26.58
N SER A 631 7.43 16.15 25.89
CA SER A 631 6.33 16.68 25.07
C SER A 631 6.17 15.93 23.74
N ASN A 632 7.17 15.12 23.34
CA ASN A 632 7.15 14.40 22.08
C ASN A 632 6.38 13.07 22.19
N ILE A 633 5.19 13.04 21.60
CA ILE A 633 4.29 11.89 21.63
C ILE A 633 4.56 10.86 20.52
N GLU A 634 5.38 11.22 19.54
CA GLU A 634 5.56 10.45 18.31
C GLU A 634 6.16 9.04 18.53
N PRO A 635 7.16 8.83 19.42
CA PRO A 635 7.62 7.48 19.73
C PRO A 635 6.53 6.59 20.32
N SER A 636 5.61 7.17 21.12
CA SER A 636 4.48 6.44 21.70
C SER A 636 3.43 6.10 20.64
N VAL A 637 3.17 7.02 19.72
CA VAL A 637 2.28 6.81 18.57
C VAL A 637 2.81 5.68 17.68
N ARG A 638 4.08 5.73 17.27
CA ARG A 638 4.72 4.67 16.47
C ARG A 638 4.75 3.33 17.18
N SER A 639 5.04 3.33 18.49
CA SER A 639 5.01 2.10 19.30
C SER A 639 3.63 1.45 19.34
N CYS A 640 2.55 2.25 19.38
CA CYS A 640 1.19 1.73 19.42
C CYS A 640 0.67 1.32 18.03
N LEU A 641 0.96 2.11 17.00
CA LEU A 641 0.48 1.91 15.64
C LEU A 641 1.26 0.79 14.92
N GLY A 642 2.56 0.68 15.18
CA GLY A 642 3.47 -0.24 14.50
C GLY A 642 3.66 0.14 13.03
N GLU A 643 3.64 -0.86 12.14
CA GLU A 643 3.70 -0.66 10.68
C GLU A 643 2.31 -0.47 10.03
N ARG A 644 1.27 -0.22 10.82
CA ARG A 644 -0.12 -0.13 10.34
C ARG A 644 -0.49 1.31 9.99
N ASP A 645 -1.41 1.49 9.05
CA ASP A 645 -1.97 2.82 8.75
C ASP A 645 -3.11 3.20 9.71
N ASP A 646 -3.90 2.21 10.15
CA ASP A 646 -5.07 2.39 11.02
C ASP A 646 -5.02 1.50 12.28
N LEU A 647 -5.51 2.03 13.40
CA LEU A 647 -5.59 1.36 14.68
C LEU A 647 -7.04 0.97 15.02
N GLU A 648 -7.21 -0.24 15.57
CA GLU A 648 -8.49 -0.71 16.13
C GLU A 648 -8.42 -0.82 17.66
N ALA A 649 -9.57 -0.83 18.34
CA ALA A 649 -9.64 -0.85 19.79
C ALA A 649 -8.87 -2.02 20.43
N THR A 650 -8.91 -3.20 19.81
CA THR A 650 -8.20 -4.40 20.29
C THR A 650 -6.69 -4.19 20.33
N HIS A 651 -6.12 -3.58 19.29
CA HIS A 651 -4.70 -3.25 19.20
C HIS A 651 -4.30 -2.21 20.25
N PHE A 652 -5.09 -1.15 20.40
CA PHE A 652 -4.86 -0.12 21.42
C PHE A 652 -4.88 -0.70 22.84
N LEU A 653 -5.86 -1.55 23.16
CA LEU A 653 -5.94 -2.22 24.46
C LEU A 653 -4.78 -3.19 24.70
N ALA A 654 -4.33 -3.91 23.65
CA ALA A 654 -3.19 -4.81 23.76
C ALA A 654 -1.87 -4.04 24.01
N TRP A 655 -1.72 -2.86 23.41
CA TRP A 655 -0.59 -1.97 23.68
C TRP A 655 -0.63 -1.42 25.12
N LEU A 656 -1.79 -0.94 25.58
CA LEU A 656 -1.95 -0.43 26.95
C LEU A 656 -1.72 -1.50 28.03
N LYS A 657 -2.06 -2.77 27.75
CA LYS A 657 -1.77 -3.90 28.65
C LYS A 657 -0.28 -4.16 28.86
N GLN A 658 0.58 -3.63 27.98
CA GLN A 658 2.03 -3.69 28.13
C GLN A 658 2.57 -2.56 29.03
N GLU A 659 1.69 -1.70 29.55
CA GLU A 659 2.02 -0.55 30.40
C GLU A 659 3.09 0.36 29.77
N PRO A 660 2.81 0.97 28.61
CA PRO A 660 3.80 1.79 27.89
C PRO A 660 4.25 2.96 28.76
N GLN A 661 5.52 3.36 28.60
CA GLN A 661 6.16 4.34 29.46
C GLN A 661 5.37 5.66 29.56
N SER A 662 4.80 6.14 28.46
CA SER A 662 4.02 7.39 28.43
C SER A 662 2.76 7.36 29.31
N LEU A 663 2.22 6.18 29.60
CA LEU A 663 0.94 6.01 30.28
C LEU A 663 1.00 5.14 31.53
N VAL A 664 2.18 4.63 31.93
CA VAL A 664 2.36 3.69 33.05
C VAL A 664 1.85 4.23 34.40
N TRP A 665 1.79 5.54 34.60
CA TRP A 665 1.24 6.16 35.80
C TRP A 665 -0.28 5.95 35.97
N LEU A 666 -1.01 5.76 34.87
CA LEU A 666 -2.46 5.57 34.89
C LEU A 666 -2.89 4.20 35.44
N PRO A 667 -2.35 3.04 35.00
CA PRO A 667 -2.62 1.78 35.66
C PRO A 667 -2.11 1.75 37.11
N VAL A 668 -0.99 2.42 37.42
CA VAL A 668 -0.49 2.57 38.80
C VAL A 668 -1.50 3.32 39.68
N LEU A 669 -2.13 4.40 39.20
CA LEU A 669 -3.21 5.11 39.92
C LEU A 669 -4.33 4.14 40.31
N HIS A 670 -4.76 3.29 39.38
CA HIS A 670 -5.82 2.31 39.65
C HIS A 670 -5.40 1.23 40.66
N ARG A 671 -4.15 0.76 40.61
CA ARG A 671 -3.60 -0.17 41.61
C ARG A 671 -3.52 0.46 42.99
N LEU A 672 -3.07 1.71 43.08
CA LEU A 672 -3.04 2.48 44.33
C LEU A 672 -4.44 2.64 44.90
N ALA A 673 -5.40 3.09 44.09
CA ALA A 673 -6.79 3.25 44.52
C ALA A 673 -7.40 1.93 45.04
N ALA A 674 -7.11 0.80 44.39
CA ALA A 674 -7.57 -0.52 44.84
C ALA A 674 -6.89 -0.97 46.14
N ALA A 675 -5.61 -0.64 46.33
CA ALA A 675 -4.83 -1.06 47.48
C ALA A 675 -5.08 -0.25 48.75
N GLU A 676 -5.67 0.95 48.67
CA GLU A 676 -5.92 1.84 49.81
C GLU A 676 -6.67 1.17 50.98
N SER A 677 -7.58 0.26 50.68
CA SER A 677 -8.35 -0.50 51.68
C SER A 677 -7.80 -1.91 51.95
N ALA A 678 -6.76 -2.32 51.22
CA ALA A 678 -6.16 -3.65 51.36
C ALA A 678 -5.34 -3.75 52.65
N LYS A 679 -5.56 -4.83 53.40
CA LYS A 679 -4.80 -5.17 54.60
C LYS A 679 -4.16 -6.54 54.42
N HIS A 680 -2.84 -6.59 54.51
CA HIS A 680 -2.05 -7.80 54.37
C HIS A 680 -1.56 -8.27 55.75
N GLN A 681 -1.78 -9.55 56.05
CA GLN A 681 -1.27 -10.22 57.25
C GLN A 681 0.25 -10.50 57.15
N ALA A 682 1.02 -9.51 56.73
CA ALA A 682 2.47 -9.58 56.56
C ALA A 682 3.12 -8.43 57.34
N LYS A 683 4.33 -8.68 57.85
CA LYS A 683 5.13 -7.70 58.59
C LYS A 683 6.19 -7.11 57.68
N CYS A 684 6.29 -5.79 57.62
CA CYS A 684 7.33 -5.13 56.83
C CYS A 684 8.72 -5.43 57.42
N ASN A 685 9.64 -5.95 56.64
CA ASN A 685 10.99 -6.29 57.09
C ASN A 685 11.84 -5.04 57.39
N SER A 686 11.50 -3.89 56.80
CA SER A 686 12.22 -2.61 56.99
C SER A 686 11.72 -1.83 58.21
N CYS A 687 10.46 -1.36 58.23
CA CYS A 687 9.91 -0.58 59.35
C CYS A 687 9.20 -1.39 60.43
N LYS A 688 9.09 -2.72 60.28
CA LYS A 688 8.41 -3.63 61.22
C LYS A 688 6.90 -3.40 61.39
N GLN A 689 6.28 -2.54 60.57
CA GLN A 689 4.84 -2.32 60.56
C GLN A 689 4.06 -3.62 60.24
N PHE A 690 3.01 -3.87 61.02
CA PHE A 690 2.08 -5.00 60.88
C PHE A 690 0.69 -4.59 61.37
N PRO A 691 -0.40 -4.93 60.65
CA PRO A 691 -0.41 -5.45 59.28
C PRO A 691 0.06 -4.40 58.27
N ILE A 692 0.55 -4.82 57.11
CA ILE A 692 0.83 -3.89 56.00
C ILE A 692 -0.52 -3.43 55.42
N VAL A 693 -0.74 -2.13 55.36
CA VAL A 693 -1.92 -1.50 54.76
C VAL A 693 -1.48 -0.74 53.51
N GLY A 694 -2.25 -0.82 52.42
CA GLY A 694 -1.81 -0.34 51.12
C GLY A 694 -1.05 -1.41 50.33
N LEU A 695 -0.18 -0.99 49.42
CA LEU A 695 0.61 -1.91 48.59
C LEU A 695 1.61 -2.72 49.44
N ARG A 696 1.64 -4.05 49.21
CA ARG A 696 2.66 -4.97 49.75
C ARG A 696 3.64 -5.35 48.65
N TYR A 697 4.94 -5.21 48.93
CA TYR A 697 6.01 -5.58 48.01
C TYR A 697 6.78 -6.78 48.55
N ARG A 698 6.72 -7.92 47.86
CA ARG A 698 7.47 -9.13 48.24
C ARG A 698 8.68 -9.31 47.35
N CYS A 699 9.85 -9.49 47.96
CA CYS A 699 11.06 -9.78 47.20
C CYS A 699 11.04 -11.22 46.68
N LEU A 700 11.29 -11.39 45.38
CA LEU A 700 11.36 -12.71 44.74
C LEU A 700 12.73 -13.38 44.88
N LYS A 701 13.69 -12.72 45.53
CA LYS A 701 15.08 -13.21 45.71
C LYS A 701 15.45 -13.40 47.18
N CYS A 702 15.02 -12.49 48.05
CA CYS A 702 15.19 -12.60 49.50
C CYS A 702 14.09 -13.51 50.07
N PHE A 703 14.47 -14.39 51.01
CA PHE A 703 13.52 -15.30 51.63
C PHE A 703 12.54 -14.55 52.54
N ASN A 704 11.24 -14.75 52.30
CA ASN A 704 10.13 -14.18 53.09
C ASN A 704 10.32 -12.70 53.46
N PHE A 705 10.72 -11.91 52.46
CA PHE A 705 11.02 -10.51 52.65
C PHE A 705 9.92 -9.67 52.03
N ASP A 706 9.19 -8.96 52.88
CA ASP A 706 8.08 -8.08 52.55
C ASP A 706 8.40 -6.63 52.93
N MET A 707 7.99 -5.69 52.09
CA MET A 707 8.10 -4.26 52.33
C MET A 707 6.72 -3.62 52.20
N CYS A 708 6.42 -2.67 53.09
CA CYS A 708 5.24 -1.83 52.95
C CYS A 708 5.48 -0.74 51.88
N GLN A 709 4.37 -0.18 51.38
CA GLN A 709 4.34 0.95 50.46
C GLN A 709 5.32 2.08 50.81
N VAL A 710 5.29 2.56 52.06
CA VAL A 710 6.14 3.68 52.51
C VAL A 710 7.62 3.34 52.41
N CYS A 711 8.02 2.13 52.85
CA CYS A 711 9.42 1.72 52.81
C CYS A 711 9.92 1.49 51.38
N PHE A 712 9.06 0.98 50.50
CA PHE A 712 9.39 0.78 49.10
C PHE A 712 9.57 2.12 48.37
N PHE A 713 8.62 3.05 48.52
CA PHE A 713 8.68 4.37 47.87
C PHE A 713 9.85 5.23 48.34
N ALA A 714 10.22 5.15 49.62
CA ALA A 714 11.41 5.80 50.17
C ALA A 714 12.73 5.07 49.82
N GLY A 715 12.67 3.92 49.13
CA GLY A 715 13.86 3.16 48.74
C GLY A 715 14.67 2.60 49.91
N ARG A 716 14.05 2.30 51.05
CA ARG A 716 14.76 1.87 52.28
C ARG A 716 15.45 0.53 52.08
N LEU A 717 16.77 0.50 52.28
CA LEU A 717 17.58 -0.71 52.23
C LEU A 717 17.65 -1.39 53.61
N THR A 718 17.75 -2.73 53.61
CA THR A 718 18.01 -3.53 54.81
C THR A 718 19.14 -4.52 54.53
N LYS A 719 19.83 -5.00 55.56
CA LYS A 719 21.00 -5.91 55.41
C LYS A 719 20.64 -7.12 54.53
N GLY A 720 21.29 -7.23 53.37
CA GLY A 720 21.11 -8.33 52.41
C GLY A 720 20.06 -8.13 51.32
N HIS A 721 19.26 -7.06 51.38
CA HIS A 721 18.30 -6.71 50.31
C HIS A 721 18.82 -5.52 49.48
N LYS A 722 18.76 -5.62 48.14
CA LYS A 722 19.14 -4.54 47.21
C LYS A 722 17.92 -4.09 46.41
N LEU A 723 17.82 -2.80 46.08
CA LEU A 723 16.76 -2.24 45.21
C LEU A 723 16.74 -2.87 43.81
N SER A 724 17.85 -3.46 43.37
CA SER A 724 17.93 -4.20 42.10
C SER A 724 17.26 -5.58 42.15
N HIS A 725 16.80 -6.04 43.31
CA HIS A 725 16.07 -7.31 43.43
C HIS A 725 14.66 -7.20 42.84
N PRO A 726 14.19 -8.22 42.10
CA PRO A 726 12.83 -8.22 41.58
C PRO A 726 11.82 -8.27 42.72
N MET A 727 10.89 -7.32 42.73
CA MET A 727 9.79 -7.21 43.69
C MET A 727 8.48 -7.57 42.99
N HIS A 728 7.60 -8.26 43.70
CA HIS A 728 6.22 -8.50 43.30
C HIS A 728 5.29 -7.62 44.13
N GLU A 729 4.43 -6.89 43.45
CA GLU A 729 3.43 -6.00 44.06
C GLU A 729 2.12 -6.74 44.27
N TYR A 730 1.54 -6.61 45.47
CA TYR A 730 0.18 -7.04 45.77
C TYR A 730 -0.68 -5.82 46.09
N CYS A 731 -1.80 -5.71 45.38
CA CYS A 731 -2.80 -4.65 45.56
C CYS A 731 -4.11 -5.14 46.22
N ALA A 732 -4.26 -6.46 46.42
CA ALA A 732 -5.40 -7.07 47.11
C ALA A 732 -4.92 -7.98 48.24
N ALA A 733 -5.78 -8.22 49.25
CA ALA A 733 -5.43 -9.08 50.40
C ALA A 733 -5.02 -10.48 49.92
N THR A 734 -3.79 -10.87 50.24
CA THR A 734 -3.18 -12.13 49.79
C THR A 734 -3.82 -13.33 50.47
N THR A 735 -4.20 -14.34 49.69
CA THR A 735 -4.67 -15.64 50.20
C THR A 735 -3.50 -16.60 50.41
N SER A 736 -3.62 -17.56 51.34
CA SER A 736 -2.54 -18.52 51.67
C SER A 736 -2.01 -19.32 50.48
N VAL A 737 -2.83 -19.51 49.43
CA VAL A 737 -2.47 -20.20 48.18
C VAL A 737 -1.49 -19.37 47.32
N GLU A 738 -1.65 -18.05 47.30
CA GLU A 738 -0.79 -17.14 46.54
C GLU A 738 0.61 -17.06 47.16
N ASP A 739 0.69 -17.03 48.49
CA ASP A 739 1.96 -17.07 49.22
C ASP A 739 2.77 -18.36 48.93
N VAL A 740 2.10 -19.52 48.78
CA VAL A 740 2.74 -20.80 48.38
C VAL A 740 3.19 -20.79 46.91
N ARG A 741 2.40 -20.23 46.01
CA ARG A 741 2.77 -20.10 44.59
C ARG A 741 3.99 -19.20 44.42
N ASP A 742 4.09 -18.11 45.15
CA ASP A 742 5.23 -17.21 45.03
C ASP A 742 6.46 -17.71 45.79
N PHE A 743 6.27 -18.56 46.82
CA PHE A 743 7.34 -19.38 47.40
C PHE A 743 7.99 -20.30 46.36
N THR A 744 7.18 -21.04 45.59
CA THR A 744 7.72 -21.93 44.53
C THR A 744 8.42 -21.15 43.41
N LYS A 745 7.93 -19.95 43.05
CA LYS A 745 8.61 -19.06 42.09
C LYS A 745 9.93 -18.49 42.63
N ALA A 746 9.99 -18.09 43.90
CA ALA A 746 11.21 -17.58 44.52
C ALA A 746 12.30 -18.66 44.59
N LEU A 747 11.93 -19.90 44.91
CA LEU A 747 12.84 -21.06 44.83
C LEU A 747 13.33 -21.26 43.40
N ARG A 748 12.43 -21.28 42.42
CA ARG A 748 12.78 -21.47 41.00
C ARG A 748 13.68 -20.35 40.46
N ASN A 749 13.48 -19.11 40.91
CA ASN A 749 14.28 -17.96 40.49
C ASN A 749 15.68 -17.92 41.11
N LYS A 750 15.90 -18.54 42.28
CA LYS A 750 17.25 -18.70 42.86
C LYS A 750 18.18 -19.56 42.00
N PHE A 751 17.64 -20.46 41.18
CA PHE A 751 18.42 -21.35 40.30
C PHE A 751 18.58 -20.82 38.87
N LYS A 752 18.07 -19.63 38.54
CA LYS A 752 18.16 -19.06 37.18
C LYS A 752 19.38 -18.14 37.01
N SER A 753 20.07 -18.27 35.88
CA SER A 753 21.33 -17.58 35.58
C SER A 753 21.16 -16.08 35.32
N LYS A 754 22.24 -15.29 35.44
CA LYS A 754 22.26 -13.85 35.07
C LYS A 754 21.74 -13.57 33.65
N ARG A 755 21.93 -14.49 32.69
CA ARG A 755 21.44 -14.37 31.30
C ARG A 755 19.91 -14.49 31.17
N TYR A 756 19.25 -15.26 32.06
CA TYR A 756 17.78 -15.39 32.04
C TYR A 756 17.09 -14.07 32.37
N PHE A 757 17.63 -13.32 33.34
CA PHE A 757 17.09 -12.02 33.74
C PHE A 757 17.42 -10.88 32.77
N LEU A 758 18.37 -11.08 31.83
CA LEU A 758 18.64 -10.14 30.74
C LEU A 758 17.67 -10.31 29.55
N LYS A 759 17.22 -11.54 29.26
CA LYS A 759 16.28 -11.84 28.16
C LYS A 759 14.80 -11.55 28.47
N HIS A 760 14.48 -11.22 29.71
CA HIS A 760 13.12 -10.86 30.14
C HIS A 760 13.17 -9.47 30.80
N PRO A 761 13.09 -8.38 30.00
CA PRO A 761 13.03 -7.02 30.52
C PRO A 761 11.83 -6.87 31.48
N ARG A 762 12.06 -6.14 32.55
CA ARG A 762 11.19 -6.04 33.74
C ARG A 762 9.90 -5.29 33.44
N MET A 763 8.81 -5.62 34.15
CA MET A 763 7.67 -4.70 34.35
C MET A 763 8.23 -3.40 34.95
N GLY A 764 7.94 -2.27 34.30
CA GLY A 764 8.64 -1.00 34.44
C GLY A 764 8.48 -0.30 35.79
N TYR A 765 9.41 -0.55 36.71
CA TYR A 765 9.54 0.21 37.97
C TYR A 765 10.99 0.64 38.26
N LEU A 766 11.81 0.80 37.22
CA LEU A 766 13.21 1.24 37.33
C LEU A 766 13.44 2.54 36.55
N PRO A 767 14.44 3.35 36.94
CA PRO A 767 14.73 4.61 36.27
C PRO A 767 14.99 4.38 34.78
N VAL A 768 14.34 5.19 33.96
CA VAL A 768 14.35 5.10 32.49
C VAL A 768 15.57 5.85 31.96
N ARG A 769 16.34 5.18 31.09
CA ARG A 769 17.36 5.83 30.26
C ARG A 769 16.65 6.67 29.20
N SER A 770 16.92 7.97 29.14
CA SER A 770 16.55 8.82 28.02
C SER A 770 17.22 8.26 26.76
N VAL A 771 16.42 7.81 25.81
CA VAL A 771 16.88 7.49 24.46
C VAL A 771 16.63 8.75 23.62
N LEU A 772 17.67 9.14 22.90
CA LEU A 772 17.83 10.34 22.09
C LEU A 772 16.57 10.74 21.31
N GLU A 773 16.28 12.04 21.39
CA GLU A 773 15.16 12.75 20.79
C GLU A 773 15.20 12.71 19.25
N GLY A 774 14.04 12.52 18.62
CA GLY A 774 13.81 12.74 17.19
C GLY A 774 12.84 13.90 16.97
N ASP A 775 12.84 14.45 15.75
CA ASP A 775 12.14 15.68 15.36
C ASP A 775 10.65 15.78 15.75
N GLU A 776 10.26 17.00 16.15
CA GLU A 776 8.91 17.40 16.55
C GLU A 776 7.92 17.42 15.36
N LEU A 777 6.73 16.83 15.54
CA LEU A 777 5.61 17.00 14.62
C LEU A 777 4.84 18.28 14.96
N GLU A 778 4.83 19.27 14.05
CA GLU A 778 4.04 20.50 14.16
C GLU A 778 2.53 20.21 14.04
N SER A 779 1.79 20.54 15.11
CA SER A 779 0.32 20.64 15.11
C SER A 779 -0.15 22.00 14.58
N PRO A 780 -1.35 22.10 13.96
CA PRO A 780 -1.88 23.38 13.46
C PRO A 780 -2.11 24.37 14.61
N ILE A 781 -1.56 25.57 14.44
CA ILE A 781 -1.53 26.66 15.42
C ILE A 781 -2.95 27.20 15.67
N ALA A 782 -3.33 27.26 16.94
CA ALA A 782 -4.16 28.32 17.47
C ALA A 782 -3.43 28.96 18.66
N SER A 783 -3.02 30.21 18.44
CA SER A 783 -2.65 31.25 19.42
C SER A 783 -1.20 31.33 19.94
N PRO A 784 -0.68 32.57 20.13
CA PRO A 784 0.73 32.91 19.98
C PRO A 784 1.51 32.98 21.30
N GLN A 785 2.80 32.67 21.20
CA GLN A 785 3.93 33.20 22.00
C GLN A 785 3.77 33.27 23.53
N HIS A 786 4.12 32.19 24.23
CA HIS A 786 4.93 32.23 25.46
C HIS A 786 5.53 30.84 25.77
N SER A 787 6.63 30.49 25.09
CA SER A 787 7.37 29.23 25.31
C SER A 787 8.58 29.39 26.24
N ASP A 788 9.01 30.62 26.55
CA ASP A 788 10.42 30.87 26.89
C ASP A 788 10.83 30.66 28.36
N MET A 789 9.91 30.49 29.30
CA MET A 789 10.26 30.28 30.73
C MET A 789 10.24 28.81 31.14
N HIS A 790 9.29 28.04 30.61
CA HIS A 790 9.15 26.61 30.91
C HIS A 790 10.17 25.75 30.15
N SER A 791 10.57 26.15 28.94
CA SER A 791 11.68 25.53 28.20
C SER A 791 13.02 25.68 28.93
N ARG A 792 13.27 26.82 29.57
CA ARG A 792 14.50 27.07 30.35
C ARG A 792 14.54 26.23 31.62
N LEU A 793 13.42 26.08 32.33
CA LEU A 793 13.30 25.19 33.48
C LEU A 793 13.47 23.70 33.11
N GLU A 794 13.00 23.30 31.91
CA GLU A 794 13.21 21.96 31.34
C GLU A 794 14.69 21.69 31.03
N ILE A 795 15.42 22.67 30.48
CA ILE A 795 16.88 22.59 30.25
C ILE A 795 17.64 22.47 31.57
N TYR A 796 17.25 23.21 32.61
CA TYR A 796 17.89 23.12 33.93
C TYR A 796 17.58 21.80 34.65
N ALA A 797 16.35 21.29 34.54
CA ALA A 797 15.96 19.99 35.11
C ALA A 797 16.67 18.83 34.40
N ASN A 798 16.83 18.89 33.08
CA ASN A 798 17.59 17.90 32.31
C ASN A 798 19.08 17.91 32.66
N ARG A 799 19.69 19.10 32.83
CA ARG A 799 21.09 19.22 33.28
C ARG A 799 21.30 18.74 34.72
N LEU A 800 20.36 19.00 35.63
CA LEU A 800 20.43 18.46 37.00
C LEU A 800 20.35 16.93 37.01
N ALA A 801 19.46 16.36 36.20
CA ALA A 801 19.32 14.91 36.05
C ALA A 801 20.58 14.25 35.46
N GLU A 802 21.26 14.91 34.52
CA GLU A 802 22.55 14.43 33.98
C GLU A 802 23.68 14.45 35.01
N VAL A 803 23.72 15.45 35.90
CA VAL A 803 24.72 15.56 36.97
C VAL A 803 24.49 14.51 38.06
N GLU A 804 23.23 14.24 38.44
CA GLU A 804 22.89 13.15 39.37
C GLU A 804 23.21 11.76 38.81
N LEU A 805 23.22 11.59 37.47
CA LEU A 805 23.54 10.33 36.80
C LEU A 805 25.05 9.99 36.77
N ARG A 806 25.93 11.00 36.80
CA ARG A 806 27.39 10.77 36.88
C ARG A 806 27.87 10.38 38.29
N ALA A 807 27.08 10.62 39.33
CA ALA A 807 27.46 10.35 40.73
C ALA A 807 27.19 8.91 41.22
N ALA A 808 26.84 7.96 40.35
CA ALA A 808 26.34 6.63 40.76
C ALA A 808 27.35 5.48 40.59
N SER A 809 28.60 5.63 41.07
CA SER A 809 29.53 4.51 41.32
C SER A 809 29.97 4.52 42.80
N PRO A 810 29.70 3.46 43.58
CA PRO A 810 29.78 3.51 45.05
C PRO A 810 31.17 3.20 45.65
N GLU A 811 32.26 3.38 44.90
CA GLU A 811 33.63 3.16 45.43
C GLU A 811 34.42 4.46 45.67
N ASP A 812 34.00 5.61 45.13
CA ASP A 812 34.74 6.87 45.26
C ASP A 812 34.33 7.76 46.45
N GLU A 813 33.17 7.54 47.08
CA GLU A 813 32.69 8.43 48.15
C GLU A 813 33.54 8.37 49.43
N HIS A 814 34.23 7.25 49.71
CA HIS A 814 35.07 7.12 50.91
C HIS A 814 36.51 7.60 50.71
N GLN A 815 36.95 7.77 49.46
CA GLN A 815 38.24 8.36 49.11
C GLN A 815 38.12 9.89 48.99
N LEU A 816 37.00 10.37 48.43
CA LEU A 816 36.67 11.80 48.35
C LEU A 816 36.46 12.47 49.72
N ILE A 817 35.90 11.77 50.72
CA ILE A 817 35.77 12.31 52.08
C ILE A 817 37.14 12.38 52.80
N ALA A 818 38.04 11.44 52.53
CA ALA A 818 39.40 11.44 53.09
C ALA A 818 40.27 12.56 52.50
N ASP A 819 40.17 12.79 51.18
CA ASP A 819 40.87 13.86 50.49
C ASP A 819 40.26 15.24 50.80
N TYR A 820 38.94 15.33 50.99
CA TYR A 820 38.25 16.55 51.42
C TYR A 820 38.60 16.93 52.88
N CYS A 821 38.77 15.96 53.76
CA CYS A 821 39.21 16.20 55.14
C CYS A 821 40.68 16.64 55.24
N GLN A 822 41.56 16.21 54.33
CA GLN A 822 42.96 16.69 54.26
C GLN A 822 43.07 18.09 53.64
N SER A 823 42.13 18.50 52.78
CA SER A 823 42.13 19.81 52.12
C SER A 823 41.42 20.94 52.89
N LEU A 824 40.92 20.68 54.10
CA LEU A 824 40.21 21.66 54.94
C LEU A 824 41.10 22.43 55.92
N GLU A 825 42.40 22.18 55.97
CA GLU A 825 43.33 22.99 56.77
C GLU A 825 43.78 24.24 56.01
N GLY A 826 42.91 25.26 56.00
CA GLY A 826 43.29 26.65 55.72
C GLY A 826 42.58 27.32 54.54
N ALA A 827 41.38 27.87 54.77
CA ALA A 827 40.80 28.91 53.91
C ALA A 827 41.61 30.24 54.00
N PRO A 828 41.56 31.21 53.04
CA PRO A 828 40.38 31.55 52.22
C PRO A 828 40.59 32.00 50.73
N ALA A 829 39.46 31.95 50.00
CA ALA A 829 38.92 32.87 48.97
C ALA A 829 39.71 33.25 47.67
N SER A 830 39.22 32.80 46.50
CA SER A 830 38.34 33.58 45.60
C SER A 830 38.20 32.90 44.20
N PRO A 831 37.10 33.14 43.43
CA PRO A 831 36.79 32.42 42.19
C PRO A 831 37.67 32.72 40.95
N GLY A 832 38.63 33.65 41.04
CA GLY A 832 39.38 34.15 39.88
C GLY A 832 40.57 33.30 39.43
N GLN A 833 41.06 32.38 40.26
CA GLN A 833 42.28 31.59 39.98
C GLN A 833 42.02 30.16 39.51
N LEU A 834 40.75 29.73 39.41
CA LEU A 834 40.35 28.41 38.90
C LEU A 834 40.50 28.25 37.37
N MET A 835 40.90 29.32 36.66
CA MET A 835 41.11 29.30 35.21
C MET A 835 42.56 28.96 34.80
N LEU A 836 43.45 28.66 35.75
CA LEU A 836 44.87 28.39 35.48
C LEU A 836 45.33 26.96 35.77
N VAL A 837 44.41 26.02 36.04
CA VAL A 837 44.75 24.59 36.17
C VAL A 837 43.86 23.76 35.26
N ILE A 838 44.06 23.93 33.94
CA ILE A 838 43.72 22.89 32.95
C ILE A 838 45.04 22.17 32.68
N ASP A 839 45.04 20.86 32.94
CA ASP A 839 46.19 19.98 32.76
C ASP A 839 46.75 20.11 31.33
N GLU A 840 48.06 20.31 31.18
CA GLU A 840 48.70 20.53 29.87
C GLU A 840 48.47 19.34 28.92
N GLU A 841 48.28 18.12 29.45
CA GLU A 841 47.92 16.93 28.68
C GLU A 841 46.50 17.01 28.10
N GLN A 842 45.49 17.44 28.87
CA GLN A 842 44.12 17.56 28.34
C GLN A 842 43.98 18.69 27.32
N ARG A 843 44.80 19.74 27.45
CA ARG A 843 44.85 20.81 26.45
C ARG A 843 45.51 20.33 25.16
N ALA A 844 46.55 19.50 25.23
CA ALA A 844 47.19 18.90 24.08
C ALA A 844 46.25 17.91 23.35
N GLU A 845 45.55 17.05 24.09
CA GLU A 845 44.58 16.11 23.51
C GLU A 845 43.38 16.83 22.86
N LEU A 846 42.88 17.90 23.47
CA LEU A 846 41.84 18.72 22.87
C LEU A 846 42.34 19.50 21.65
N GLN A 847 43.60 19.93 21.63
CA GLN A 847 44.21 20.58 20.47
C GLN A 847 44.42 19.61 19.30
N ASP A 848 44.89 18.38 19.57
CA ASP A 848 45.02 17.34 18.56
C ASP A 848 43.66 16.94 17.98
N MET A 849 42.64 16.79 18.82
CA MET A 849 41.28 16.47 18.38
C MET A 849 40.67 17.60 17.54
N ILE A 850 40.96 18.87 17.87
CA ILE A 850 40.53 20.01 17.05
C ILE A 850 41.27 19.99 15.69
N CYS A 851 42.57 19.70 15.66
CA CYS A 851 43.32 19.60 14.40
C CYS A 851 42.84 18.44 13.51
N GLU A 852 42.49 17.29 14.07
CA GLU A 852 41.90 16.17 13.33
C GLU A 852 40.52 16.54 12.76
N LEU A 853 39.67 17.17 13.57
CA LEU A 853 38.35 17.61 13.14
C LEU A 853 38.42 18.71 12.08
N GLU A 854 39.39 19.62 12.16
CA GLU A 854 39.63 20.65 11.14
C GLU A 854 40.16 20.03 9.83
N ALA A 855 41.02 19.01 9.91
CA ALA A 855 41.50 18.26 8.75
C ALA A 855 40.36 17.51 8.06
N GLU A 856 39.49 16.81 8.81
CA GLU A 856 38.29 16.17 8.24
C GLU A 856 37.32 17.20 7.64
N ASN A 857 37.14 18.35 8.27
CA ASN A 857 36.27 19.40 7.73
C ASN A 857 36.80 19.95 6.40
N THR A 858 38.12 20.11 6.27
CA THR A 858 38.73 20.54 5.01
C THR A 858 38.64 19.46 3.92
N ALA A 859 38.82 18.19 4.26
CA ALA A 859 38.65 17.08 3.32
C ALA A 859 37.20 16.96 2.81
N LEU A 860 36.22 17.03 3.72
CA LEU A 860 34.79 16.99 3.36
C LEU A 860 34.37 18.19 2.51
N ARG A 861 34.95 19.37 2.76
CA ARG A 861 34.72 20.56 1.91
C ARG A 861 35.30 20.39 0.50
N GLN A 862 36.48 19.77 0.38
CA GLN A 862 37.07 19.47 -0.94
C GLN A 862 36.27 18.40 -1.70
N GLU A 863 35.77 17.39 -1.00
CA GLU A 863 34.88 16.36 -1.57
C GLU A 863 33.56 16.96 -2.04
N TYR A 864 33.00 17.88 -1.25
CA TYR A 864 31.81 18.65 -1.60
C TYR A 864 32.03 19.54 -2.84
N GLU A 865 33.18 20.19 -2.95
CA GLU A 865 33.55 20.96 -4.14
C GLU A 865 33.78 20.09 -5.38
N GLN A 866 34.34 18.88 -5.22
CA GLN A 866 34.48 17.92 -6.32
C GLN A 866 33.12 17.41 -6.82
N LEU A 867 32.18 17.14 -5.90
CA LEU A 867 30.81 16.74 -6.22
C LEU A 867 30.01 17.88 -6.89
N GLN A 868 30.35 19.14 -6.63
CA GLN A 868 29.74 20.30 -7.29
C GLN A 868 30.24 20.56 -8.73
N ARG A 869 31.45 20.10 -9.11
CA ARG A 869 32.04 20.42 -10.44
C ARG A 869 31.71 19.43 -11.58
N GLY A 870 31.17 18.24 -11.28
CA GLY A 870 30.43 17.39 -12.22
C GLY A 870 31.20 16.60 -13.31
N SER A 871 30.70 15.37 -13.54
CA SER A 871 30.77 14.51 -14.74
C SER A 871 31.87 13.42 -14.83
N VAL A 872 31.49 12.15 -14.56
CA VAL A 872 31.95 10.94 -15.28
C VAL A 872 30.79 9.89 -15.30
N PRO A 873 30.61 9.07 -16.36
CA PRO A 873 29.32 8.47 -16.76
C PRO A 873 29.21 6.95 -16.54
N HIS A 874 28.00 6.41 -16.25
CA HIS A 874 27.47 5.12 -16.75
C HIS A 874 25.96 4.86 -16.40
N PRO A 875 25.30 3.77 -16.89
CA PRO A 875 24.10 3.72 -17.77
C PRO A 875 22.70 3.61 -17.08
N PRO A 876 21.56 3.60 -17.82
CA PRO A 876 20.18 3.59 -17.26
C PRO A 876 19.50 2.19 -17.30
N PRO A 877 18.26 1.97 -16.78
CA PRO A 877 17.43 2.77 -15.85
C PRO A 877 16.74 1.98 -14.68
N ALA A 878 16.34 2.72 -13.63
CA ALA A 878 15.07 2.52 -12.91
C ALA A 878 14.53 3.90 -12.48
N GLN A 879 13.71 4.51 -13.34
CA GLN A 879 13.21 5.89 -13.20
C GLN A 879 11.82 5.91 -12.56
N HIS A 880 11.72 6.12 -11.23
CA HIS A 880 10.60 6.90 -10.66
C HIS A 880 10.88 7.48 -9.26
N ASP A 881 11.75 6.89 -8.44
CA ASP A 881 11.94 7.39 -7.06
C ASP A 881 12.92 8.57 -6.93
N VAL A 882 13.99 8.60 -7.72
CA VAL A 882 15.10 9.55 -7.49
C VAL A 882 14.75 11.01 -7.82
N LEU A 883 13.81 11.25 -8.76
CA LEU A 883 13.36 12.60 -9.11
C LEU A 883 12.40 13.19 -8.06
N ALA A 884 11.63 12.35 -7.38
CA ALA A 884 10.76 12.78 -6.29
C ALA A 884 11.59 13.12 -5.04
N GLU A 885 12.57 12.27 -4.72
CA GLU A 885 13.49 12.46 -3.61
C GLU A 885 14.38 13.70 -3.82
N ALA A 886 14.92 13.91 -5.03
CA ALA A 886 15.70 15.10 -5.35
C ALA A 886 14.88 16.41 -5.29
N ARG A 887 13.56 16.36 -5.56
CA ARG A 887 12.67 17.52 -5.39
C ARG A 887 12.38 17.79 -3.92
N LEU A 888 12.13 16.74 -3.13
CA LEU A 888 11.93 16.83 -1.68
C LEU A 888 13.17 17.40 -0.98
N LEU A 889 14.37 16.94 -1.33
CA LEU A 889 15.62 17.42 -0.75
C LEU A 889 15.89 18.90 -1.08
N ARG A 890 15.58 19.35 -2.30
CA ARG A 890 15.68 20.78 -2.66
C ARG A 890 14.67 21.65 -1.91
N GLN A 891 13.45 21.13 -1.70
CA GLN A 891 12.43 21.82 -0.91
C GLN A 891 12.82 21.89 0.57
N HIS A 892 13.44 20.83 1.10
CA HIS A 892 13.89 20.79 2.49
C HIS A 892 15.09 21.71 2.74
N LYS A 893 16.03 21.77 1.78
CA LYS A 893 17.14 22.74 1.77
C LYS A 893 16.64 24.19 1.79
N GLY A 894 15.69 24.53 0.92
CA GLY A 894 15.13 25.89 0.89
C GLY A 894 14.40 26.28 2.18
N ARG A 895 13.77 25.33 2.89
CA ARG A 895 13.18 25.58 4.22
C ARG A 895 14.23 25.81 5.29
N LEU A 896 15.31 25.05 5.27
CA LEU A 896 16.40 25.19 6.24
C LEU A 896 17.14 26.52 6.05
N GLU A 897 17.40 26.94 4.81
CA GLU A 897 17.99 28.25 4.50
C GLU A 897 17.08 29.40 4.97
N ALA A 898 15.76 29.29 4.77
CA ALA A 898 14.81 30.29 5.29
C ALA A 898 14.79 30.34 6.82
N ARG A 899 14.92 29.19 7.50
CA ARG A 899 14.94 29.10 8.97
C ARG A 899 16.26 29.64 9.55
N MET A 900 17.37 29.41 8.85
CA MET A 900 18.69 29.98 9.19
C MET A 900 18.65 31.50 9.09
N GLN A 901 18.06 32.06 8.03
CA GLN A 901 17.92 33.51 7.85
C GLN A 901 17.09 34.16 8.97
N ILE A 902 15.98 33.52 9.38
CA ILE A 902 15.15 34.01 10.49
C ILE A 902 15.93 33.99 11.81
N LEU A 903 16.73 32.95 12.05
CA LEU A 903 17.56 32.85 13.26
C LEU A 903 18.67 33.90 13.27
N GLU A 904 19.31 34.15 12.12
CA GLU A 904 20.31 35.22 11.99
C GLU A 904 19.71 36.60 12.25
N ASP A 905 18.53 36.90 11.70
CA ASP A 905 17.84 38.17 11.95
C ASP A 905 17.42 38.32 13.42
N HIS A 906 16.98 37.23 14.06
CA HIS A 906 16.61 37.23 15.48
C HIS A 906 17.84 37.40 16.38
N ASN A 907 18.98 36.81 16.02
CA ASN A 907 20.24 36.99 16.75
C ASN A 907 20.73 38.45 16.63
N ARG A 908 20.58 39.06 15.44
CA ARG A 908 20.90 40.48 15.20
C ARG A 908 20.00 41.42 16.00
N GLN A 909 18.72 41.07 16.17
CA GLN A 909 17.80 41.81 17.05
C GLN A 909 18.18 41.69 18.53
N LEU A 910 18.60 40.51 18.98
CA LEU A 910 19.07 40.30 20.35
C LEU A 910 20.36 41.07 20.63
N GLU A 911 21.29 41.13 19.68
CA GLU A 911 22.51 41.94 19.78
C GLU A 911 22.18 43.44 19.88
N ALA A 912 21.21 43.93 19.10
CA ALA A 912 20.75 45.31 19.18
C ALA A 912 20.04 45.63 20.52
N GLN A 913 19.28 44.68 21.07
CA GLN A 913 18.67 44.80 22.40
C GLN A 913 19.73 44.80 23.51
N LEU A 914 20.76 43.96 23.40
CA LEU A 914 21.90 43.95 24.31
C LEU A 914 22.70 45.26 24.25
N GLN A 915 22.88 45.85 23.07
CA GLN A 915 23.49 47.18 22.94
C GLN A 915 22.66 48.28 23.61
N ARG A 916 21.32 48.27 23.46
CA ARG A 916 20.45 49.23 24.15
C ARG A 916 20.45 49.04 25.66
N LEU A 917 20.47 47.80 26.15
CA LEU A 917 20.56 47.52 27.58
C LEU A 917 21.90 47.98 28.17
N ARG A 918 23.00 47.83 27.42
CA ARG A 918 24.31 48.38 27.81
C ARG A 918 24.30 49.91 27.86
N GLN A 919 23.65 50.58 26.91
CA GLN A 919 23.48 52.04 26.93
C GLN A 919 22.63 52.52 28.12
N LEU A 920 21.60 51.76 28.51
CA LEU A 920 20.78 52.06 29.69
C LEU A 920 21.49 51.80 31.02
N LEU A 921 22.51 50.94 31.03
CA LEU A 921 23.35 50.66 32.19
C LEU A 921 24.45 51.72 32.41
N ASP A 922 24.82 52.47 31.37
CA ASP A 922 25.85 53.53 31.43
C ASP A 922 25.29 54.92 31.81
N GLU A 923 23.97 55.09 31.97
CA GLU A 923 23.39 56.35 32.48
C GLU A 923 23.44 56.45 34.02
N PRO A 924 23.95 57.56 34.59
CA PRO A 924 24.03 57.72 36.05
C PRO A 924 22.65 58.05 36.68
N PRO A 925 22.40 57.64 37.94
CA PRO A 925 21.06 57.69 38.50
C PRO A 925 20.73 59.10 39.02
N THR A 926 19.73 59.76 38.44
CA THR A 926 19.07 60.93 39.06
C THR A 926 17.61 60.64 39.40
N ALA A 927 17.24 61.09 40.60
CA ALA A 927 16.05 60.78 41.39
C ALA A 927 14.69 61.02 40.71
N THR A 928 13.79 60.04 40.80
CA THR A 928 12.49 60.03 41.51
C THR A 928 11.60 58.89 40.98
N LEU A 929 11.28 57.91 41.83
CA LEU A 929 10.44 56.75 41.49
C LEU A 929 8.95 57.13 41.54
N GLN A 930 8.36 57.45 40.39
CA GLN A 930 6.92 57.27 40.13
C GLN A 930 6.77 56.12 39.13
N THR A 931 6.33 54.95 39.60
CA THR A 931 6.04 53.78 38.76
C THR A 931 4.74 54.01 37.98
N ARG A 932 4.85 54.64 36.80
CA ARG A 932 3.85 54.50 35.73
C ARG A 932 4.08 53.14 35.06
N SER A 933 3.10 52.25 35.18
CA SER A 933 3.00 51.03 34.37
C SER A 933 2.87 51.41 32.89
N VAL A 934 3.86 51.07 32.09
CA VAL A 934 3.81 51.20 30.62
C VAL A 934 3.32 49.86 30.05
N THR A 935 2.14 49.88 29.42
CA THR A 935 1.58 48.74 28.68
C THR A 935 2.28 48.57 27.34
N ALA A 936 2.48 47.31 26.92
CA ALA A 936 3.20 46.89 25.71
C ALA A 936 2.62 47.40 24.36
N SER A 937 1.56 48.22 24.37
CA SER A 937 0.96 48.81 23.18
C SER A 937 1.69 50.05 22.65
N GLN A 938 2.66 50.60 23.38
CA GLN A 938 3.38 51.84 23.00
C GLN A 938 4.75 51.63 22.34
N LEU A 939 5.17 50.39 22.06
CA LEU A 939 6.50 50.07 21.48
C LEU A 939 6.48 49.68 19.99
N ASN A 940 5.34 49.79 19.29
CA ASN A 940 5.21 49.35 17.89
C ASN A 940 4.98 50.46 16.86
N GLN A 941 5.36 51.71 17.16
CA GLN A 941 5.35 52.80 16.18
C GLN A 941 6.78 53.17 15.82
N ASP A 942 7.34 52.49 14.82
CA ASP A 942 8.20 53.07 13.77
C ASP A 942 8.86 51.95 12.93
N THR A 943 8.29 51.70 11.75
CA THR A 943 9.02 51.09 10.62
C THR A 943 8.90 51.99 9.41
N PRO A 944 9.99 52.30 8.69
CA PRO A 944 9.96 53.28 7.61
C PRO A 944 9.49 52.67 6.28
N GLY A 945 8.51 53.36 5.67
CA GLY A 945 8.46 53.65 4.23
C GLY A 945 8.08 52.54 3.25
N ARG A 946 6.82 52.54 2.78
CA ARG A 946 6.51 52.12 1.40
C ARG A 946 5.48 53.04 0.74
N VAL A 947 6.01 53.79 -0.23
CA VAL A 947 5.43 54.53 -1.36
C VAL A 947 3.90 54.65 -1.46
N SER A 948 3.44 55.89 -1.42
CA SER A 948 2.09 56.38 -1.63
C SER A 948 1.67 56.40 -3.11
N GLN A 949 0.41 56.02 -3.38
CA GLN A 949 -0.36 56.44 -4.57
C GLN A 949 -1.71 57.05 -4.11
N PRO A 950 -2.25 58.06 -4.83
CA PRO A 950 -3.32 58.93 -4.33
C PRO A 950 -4.74 58.36 -4.58
N PRO A 951 -5.76 58.85 -3.86
CA PRO A 951 -7.13 58.34 -3.96
C PRO A 951 -7.93 58.95 -5.14
N PRO A 952 -8.97 58.26 -5.65
CA PRO A 952 -9.91 58.83 -6.61
C PRO A 952 -11.03 59.62 -5.89
N PRO A 953 -11.75 60.51 -6.62
CA PRO A 953 -12.65 61.47 -6.00
C PRO A 953 -13.98 60.84 -5.61
N THR A 954 -14.53 61.37 -4.52
CA THR A 954 -15.93 61.28 -4.12
C THR A 954 -16.83 61.86 -5.19
N ASP A 955 -17.91 61.17 -5.51
CA ASP A 955 -19.07 61.79 -6.14
C ASP A 955 -20.39 61.26 -5.56
N HIS A 956 -21.33 62.19 -5.52
CA HIS A 956 -22.57 62.21 -4.77
C HIS A 956 -23.63 61.20 -5.24
N ARG A 957 -24.29 60.50 -4.29
CA ARG A 957 -25.73 60.60 -4.01
C ARG A 957 -26.17 59.71 -2.85
#